data_AF-A0A3M1ETF8-F1
#
_entry.id   AF-A0A3M1ETF8-F1
#
_cell.length_a   1.000
_cell.length_b   1.000
_cell.length_c   1.000
_cell.angle_alpha   90.00
_cell.angle_beta   90.00
_cell.angle_gamma   90.00
#
_symmetry.space_group_name_H-M   'P 1'
#
loop_
_entity.id
_entity.type
_entity.pdbx_description
1 polymer ?
#
loop_
_entity_poly.entity_id
_entity_poly.type
_entity_poly.pdbx_seq_one_letter_code
_entity_poly.pdbx_strand_id
1 'polypeptide(L)'
;IDASGGNFGGGSITIEAGGDIVAASTRAVTLNTSATGSGDGGDIDISAGGAVTLGPTKSISLDLHGGGSSGGSGGDLFIEAETDVFLDGPVTAQGGDGGGDGGWIDLSARTGNLTVTQPLKAFGTTDGDGGDVTLWAGGDLTISGKINASAPGESSSGGSADLSTGRKMTLAAGIDVSAWDGGEVFLESGGDLVVGTTQAVTLDASGSGDGDGGWIDITVGGSATFGESVNVTISVAGGAGFEGWAGWGGDLTIDVAGNLYLGAAVEAQGSAASESGGWGGTVSLAAFGGDVTIANTINAFGSGPEGVGGSFSLLSGGSFSIEAQIDLSGKGTNSEGGDAFMKSGGSATINARVNASGNSWGLGLLQIEAEDDVYIYADLTCMGGGDVHGYGGEIDISARRGNVIVAAVVQATGSNPDADGEINVTACQVEISPDGELVRPEGRSTNTIILRETGRMEGAMASGRANVFYYREHPPIITGTVTPPPTLIRNPNLCTCADSDNDGAGDNCDNCPDDANPDQTDTDGDGLGDACDPCPDDPDNDADGDGVCGGIDNCPGDANPDQADADGDGAGDACDACPADPANDADGDGVCGDTDNCPDDANPDQADADGDGAGDACDACPADPDNDADGDGVCGDTDNCPEDANPDQTDADGDGFGAACDCADDDGEIHPGAEEVCDGADNDCNGSTDEGFDEDGDGFTTCGGDCADDDPQVNPDATELCDDGIDNDCNGATDTEDEICPTPPCLATGRIVASGEHHAPAFAFLLLFLPLTWLQWVRRSLHAPRHGGR
;
A
#
# COMPACT_ATOMS: atom_id res chain seq x y z
N ILE A 1 16.81 17.58 -25.51
CA ILE A 1 16.34 17.69 -26.91
C ILE A 1 15.49 18.94 -26.96
N ASP A 2 15.75 19.82 -27.92
CA ASP A 2 15.04 21.10 -28.07
C ASP A 2 14.45 21.13 -29.48
N ALA A 3 13.13 21.08 -29.55
CA ALA A 3 12.33 21.17 -30.77
C ALA A 3 11.50 22.46 -30.79
N SER A 4 12.05 23.55 -30.25
CA SER A 4 11.39 24.86 -30.26
C SER A 4 11.14 25.40 -31.68
N GLY A 5 9.94 25.91 -31.88
CA GLY A 5 9.45 26.48 -33.13
C GLY A 5 9.30 28.00 -33.10
N GLY A 6 9.02 28.58 -34.27
CA GLY A 6 8.86 30.02 -34.46
C GLY A 6 7.42 30.49 -34.22
N ASN A 7 7.00 31.55 -34.92
CA ASN A 7 5.69 32.20 -34.77
C ASN A 7 4.44 31.34 -35.05
N PHE A 8 4.59 30.10 -35.53
CA PHE A 8 3.50 29.30 -36.12
C PHE A 8 3.30 27.93 -35.46
N GLY A 9 4.03 27.62 -34.38
CA GLY A 9 3.87 26.39 -33.61
C GLY A 9 5.21 25.78 -33.17
N GLY A 10 5.18 25.00 -32.09
CA GLY A 10 6.30 24.19 -31.61
C GLY A 10 6.58 23.00 -32.53
N GLY A 11 7.77 22.40 -32.40
CA GLY A 11 8.09 21.13 -33.04
C GLY A 11 7.78 19.95 -32.13
N SER A 12 7.73 18.73 -32.68
CA SER A 12 7.45 17.51 -31.92
C SER A 12 8.70 16.69 -31.61
N ILE A 13 8.68 15.97 -30.50
CA ILE A 13 9.67 14.99 -30.09
C ILE A 13 8.97 13.65 -29.93
N THR A 14 9.31 12.67 -30.77
CA THR A 14 8.77 11.30 -30.67
C THR A 14 9.88 10.32 -30.30
N ILE A 15 9.65 9.51 -29.27
CA ILE A 15 10.57 8.45 -28.81
C ILE A 15 9.80 7.14 -28.72
N GLU A 16 10.19 6.15 -29.53
CA GLU A 16 9.54 4.83 -29.57
C GLU A 16 10.57 3.73 -29.31
N ALA A 17 10.22 2.76 -28.45
CA ALA A 17 11.01 1.56 -28.21
C ALA A 17 10.13 0.31 -28.12
N GLY A 18 10.61 -0.82 -28.64
CA GLY A 18 9.93 -2.11 -28.50
C GLY A 18 10.13 -2.79 -27.14
N GLY A 19 10.95 -2.21 -26.26
CA GLY A 19 11.19 -2.64 -24.88
C GLY A 19 11.25 -1.38 -24.00
N ASP A 20 12.07 -1.40 -22.94
CA ASP A 20 12.08 -0.31 -21.97
C ASP A 20 12.70 1.00 -22.50
N ILE A 21 12.15 2.13 -22.03
CA ILE A 21 12.74 3.45 -22.19
C ILE A 21 13.21 3.93 -20.83
N VAL A 22 14.53 4.11 -20.69
CA VAL A 22 15.11 4.73 -19.49
C VAL A 22 15.84 6.01 -19.88
N ALA A 23 15.42 7.13 -19.29
CA ALA A 23 16.05 8.43 -19.50
C ALA A 23 16.53 9.05 -18.19
N ALA A 24 17.58 9.87 -18.29
CA ALA A 24 18.21 10.54 -17.17
C ALA A 24 18.81 9.61 -16.09
N SER A 25 19.41 8.48 -16.50
CA SER A 25 20.14 7.55 -15.62
C SER A 25 21.59 7.96 -15.30
N THR A 26 22.23 8.75 -16.17
CA THR A 26 23.64 9.17 -15.99
C THR A 26 23.84 10.67 -16.09
N ARG A 27 22.92 11.38 -16.74
CA ARG A 27 22.96 12.84 -16.95
C ARG A 27 21.56 13.41 -16.90
N ALA A 28 21.45 14.68 -16.52
CA ALA A 28 20.20 15.41 -16.62
C ALA A 28 19.73 15.49 -18.09
N VAL A 29 18.42 15.39 -18.29
CA VAL A 29 17.78 15.47 -19.61
C VAL A 29 16.68 16.54 -19.57
N THR A 30 16.59 17.35 -20.62
CA THR A 30 15.47 18.27 -20.83
C THR A 30 14.89 18.00 -22.20
N LEU A 31 13.57 17.82 -22.29
CA LEU A 31 12.83 17.74 -23.55
C LEU A 31 11.98 19.02 -23.64
N ASN A 32 12.20 19.84 -24.67
CA ASN A 32 11.50 21.11 -24.83
C ASN A 32 10.84 21.20 -26.22
N THR A 33 9.56 21.55 -26.23
CA THR A 33 8.71 21.75 -27.40
C THR A 33 7.94 23.08 -27.25
N SER A 34 8.65 24.19 -27.42
CA SER A 34 8.07 25.53 -27.28
C SER A 34 7.78 26.23 -28.60
N ALA A 35 6.88 27.21 -28.60
CA ALA A 35 6.68 28.14 -29.71
C ALA A 35 7.02 29.59 -29.32
N THR A 36 7.30 30.43 -30.30
CA THR A 36 7.37 31.88 -30.11
C THR A 36 6.13 32.56 -30.70
N GLY A 37 5.76 33.76 -30.25
CA GLY A 37 4.72 34.56 -30.93
C GLY A 37 3.29 34.06 -30.70
N SER A 38 2.60 33.60 -31.75
CA SER A 38 1.18 33.20 -31.71
C SER A 38 0.95 31.69 -31.84
N GLY A 39 2.00 30.89 -31.90
CA GLY A 39 1.89 29.46 -32.17
C GLY A 39 1.62 28.64 -30.92
N ASP A 40 1.00 27.49 -31.10
CA ASP A 40 0.75 26.51 -30.04
C ASP A 40 2.05 25.79 -29.65
N GLY A 41 2.11 25.26 -28.43
CA GLY A 41 3.18 24.38 -27.98
C GLY A 41 3.34 23.17 -28.90
N GLY A 42 4.50 22.52 -28.85
CA GLY A 42 4.72 21.30 -29.63
C GLY A 42 4.60 20.05 -28.76
N ASP A 43 4.54 18.88 -29.40
CA ASP A 43 4.15 17.64 -28.73
C ASP A 43 5.36 16.79 -28.32
N ILE A 44 5.24 16.08 -27.20
CA ILE A 44 6.20 15.06 -26.78
C ILE A 44 5.46 13.73 -26.69
N ASP A 45 5.82 12.80 -27.58
CA ASP A 45 5.26 11.43 -27.60
C ASP A 45 6.34 10.43 -27.17
N ILE A 46 6.08 9.67 -26.11
CA ILE A 46 6.95 8.60 -25.62
C ILE A 46 6.16 7.31 -25.56
N SER A 47 6.59 6.28 -26.30
CA SER A 47 5.91 4.98 -26.33
C SER A 47 6.88 3.82 -26.17
N ALA A 48 6.62 2.94 -25.21
CA ALA A 48 7.45 1.77 -24.91
C ALA A 48 6.63 0.47 -24.94
N GLY A 49 7.18 -0.57 -25.58
CA GLY A 49 6.68 -1.94 -25.46
C GLY A 49 6.99 -2.61 -24.12
N GLY A 50 7.82 -1.97 -23.27
CA GLY A 50 8.14 -2.36 -21.90
C GLY A 50 7.78 -1.24 -20.92
N ALA A 51 8.67 -0.91 -19.99
CA ALA A 51 8.49 0.16 -19.01
C ALA A 51 9.02 1.52 -19.51
N VAL A 52 8.48 2.62 -18.98
CA VAL A 52 9.03 3.98 -19.14
C VAL A 52 9.52 4.49 -17.79
N THR A 53 10.83 4.71 -17.66
CA THR A 53 11.46 5.25 -16.44
C THR A 53 12.19 6.54 -16.75
N LEU A 54 11.64 7.66 -16.27
CA LEU A 54 12.15 9.00 -16.51
C LEU A 54 12.65 9.61 -15.21
N GLY A 55 13.96 9.83 -15.10
CA GLY A 55 14.59 10.42 -13.92
C GLY A 55 14.94 9.47 -12.78
N PRO A 56 15.35 8.20 -13.00
CA PRO A 56 15.61 7.27 -11.90
C PRO A 56 16.76 7.70 -10.97
N THR A 57 17.71 8.52 -11.48
CA THR A 57 18.88 8.95 -10.69
C THR A 57 19.33 10.39 -10.95
N LYS A 58 18.98 10.98 -12.10
CA LYS A 58 19.28 12.37 -12.46
C LYS A 58 18.00 13.07 -12.91
N SER A 59 17.99 14.39 -12.77
CA SER A 59 16.83 15.22 -13.10
C SER A 59 16.42 15.09 -14.57
N ILE A 60 15.13 14.89 -14.81
CA ILE A 60 14.49 15.10 -16.11
C ILE A 60 13.50 16.26 -16.03
N SER A 61 13.28 16.98 -17.13
CA SER A 61 12.23 18.00 -17.24
C SER A 61 11.64 17.98 -18.64
N LEU A 62 10.31 18.06 -18.71
CA LEU A 62 9.54 18.06 -19.95
C LEU A 62 8.78 19.39 -20.03
N ASP A 63 9.00 20.12 -21.11
CA ASP A 63 8.65 21.53 -21.20
C ASP A 63 7.97 21.86 -22.55
N LEU A 64 6.66 22.02 -22.52
CA LEU A 64 5.77 22.18 -23.67
C LEU A 64 5.06 23.54 -23.55
N HIS A 65 5.60 24.57 -24.21
CA HIS A 65 5.17 25.96 -24.02
C HIS A 65 4.55 26.58 -25.28
N GLY A 66 3.35 27.15 -25.14
CA GLY A 66 2.73 28.01 -26.15
C GLY A 66 3.44 29.36 -26.35
N GLY A 67 3.19 29.99 -27.48
CA GLY A 67 3.83 31.24 -27.90
C GLY A 67 3.32 32.50 -27.19
N GLY A 68 4.24 33.43 -26.88
CA GLY A 68 3.93 34.68 -26.17
C GLY A 68 3.40 35.84 -27.02
N SER A 69 2.28 36.44 -26.55
CA SER A 69 1.57 37.69 -26.93
C SER A 69 0.20 37.57 -27.62
N SER A 70 -0.24 36.37 -28.01
CA SER A 70 -1.52 36.18 -28.74
C SER A 70 -2.27 34.89 -28.40
N GLY A 71 -1.85 34.19 -27.35
CA GLY A 71 -2.60 33.07 -26.76
C GLY A 71 -2.51 31.75 -27.52
N GLY A 72 -1.32 31.31 -27.92
CA GLY A 72 -1.16 29.92 -28.40
C GLY A 72 -1.33 28.93 -27.25
N SER A 73 -1.96 27.79 -27.49
CA SER A 73 -2.22 26.77 -26.46
C SER A 73 -0.92 26.09 -26.01
N GLY A 74 -0.95 25.43 -24.84
CA GLY A 74 0.11 24.52 -24.43
C GLY A 74 0.30 23.37 -25.41
N GLY A 75 1.42 22.66 -25.32
CA GLY A 75 1.66 21.46 -26.13
C GLY A 75 1.24 20.19 -25.39
N ASP A 76 1.16 19.08 -26.12
CA ASP A 76 0.65 17.81 -25.58
C ASP A 76 1.79 16.85 -25.21
N LEU A 77 1.73 16.28 -24.00
CA LEU A 77 2.59 15.20 -23.56
C LEU A 77 1.79 13.91 -23.57
N PHE A 78 2.24 12.93 -24.36
CA PHE A 78 1.72 11.57 -24.34
C PHE A 78 2.83 10.60 -23.92
N ILE A 79 2.61 9.86 -22.83
CA ILE A 79 3.49 8.77 -22.40
C ILE A 79 2.68 7.48 -22.28
N GLU A 80 3.06 6.47 -23.04
CA GLU A 80 2.42 5.15 -22.98
C GLU A 80 3.46 4.04 -22.79
N ALA A 81 3.21 3.16 -21.81
CA ALA A 81 3.99 1.96 -21.57
C ALA A 81 3.07 0.73 -21.47
N GLU A 82 3.52 -0.42 -21.96
CA GLU A 82 2.78 -1.68 -21.75
C GLU A 82 2.80 -2.08 -20.26
N THR A 83 3.88 -1.78 -19.55
CA THR A 83 4.05 -2.10 -18.12
C THR A 83 4.07 -0.84 -17.27
N ASP A 84 5.16 -0.56 -16.55
CA ASP A 84 5.23 0.52 -15.57
C ASP A 84 5.61 1.87 -16.21
N VAL A 85 5.08 2.95 -15.63
CA VAL A 85 5.53 4.31 -15.89
C VAL A 85 6.00 4.93 -14.58
N PHE A 86 7.27 5.32 -14.54
CA PHE A 86 7.88 6.06 -13.44
C PHE A 86 8.38 7.42 -13.94
N LEU A 87 7.86 8.51 -13.38
CA LEU A 87 8.20 9.88 -13.73
C LEU A 87 8.66 10.69 -12.51
N ASP A 88 9.98 10.88 -12.41
CA ASP A 88 10.64 11.76 -11.44
C ASP A 88 11.25 13.00 -12.12
N GLY A 89 10.37 13.80 -12.70
CA GLY A 89 10.72 15.10 -13.27
C GLY A 89 9.51 15.98 -13.48
N PRO A 90 9.63 17.31 -13.31
CA PRO A 90 8.52 18.21 -13.53
C PRO A 90 8.12 18.24 -15.01
N VAL A 91 6.80 18.26 -15.23
CA VAL A 91 6.19 18.48 -16.55
C VAL A 91 5.50 19.83 -16.54
N THR A 92 5.69 20.61 -17.61
CA THR A 92 4.97 21.86 -17.82
C THR A 92 4.43 21.91 -19.24
N ALA A 93 3.11 21.88 -19.38
CA ALA A 93 2.34 22.03 -20.60
C ALA A 93 1.51 23.32 -20.50
N GLN A 94 2.13 24.47 -20.77
CA GLN A 94 1.57 25.78 -20.45
C GLN A 94 1.18 26.57 -21.71
N GLY A 95 -0.01 27.18 -21.67
CA GLY A 95 -0.45 28.15 -22.66
C GLY A 95 0.41 29.42 -22.71
N GLY A 96 0.40 30.09 -23.85
CA GLY A 96 1.11 31.34 -24.06
C GLY A 96 0.45 32.53 -23.36
N ASP A 97 1.26 33.48 -22.87
CA ASP A 97 0.87 34.63 -22.01
C ASP A 97 -0.30 35.52 -22.50
N GLY A 98 -0.75 35.36 -23.75
CA GLY A 98 -1.81 36.16 -24.36
C GLY A 98 -3.22 35.57 -24.24
N GLY A 99 -3.46 34.71 -23.25
CA GLY A 99 -4.73 33.98 -23.08
C GLY A 99 -4.77 32.64 -23.80
N GLY A 100 -3.63 31.93 -23.86
CA GLY A 100 -3.58 30.58 -24.39
C GLY A 100 -4.00 29.56 -23.35
N ASP A 101 -4.71 28.53 -23.81
CA ASP A 101 -5.20 27.42 -22.99
C ASP A 101 -4.04 26.52 -22.52
N GLY A 102 -4.25 25.81 -21.41
CA GLY A 102 -3.31 24.78 -20.97
C GLY A 102 -3.13 23.67 -22.01
N GLY A 103 -1.99 22.97 -21.95
CA GLY A 103 -1.75 21.80 -22.81
C GLY A 103 -2.30 20.53 -22.17
N TRP A 104 -2.13 19.39 -22.85
CA TRP A 104 -2.58 18.10 -22.34
C TRP A 104 -1.43 17.26 -21.80
N ILE A 105 -1.66 16.55 -20.71
CA ILE A 105 -0.73 15.56 -20.14
C ILE A 105 -1.46 14.24 -20.00
N ASP A 106 -1.12 13.28 -20.84
CA ASP A 106 -1.68 11.92 -20.83
C ASP A 106 -0.57 10.90 -20.52
N LEU A 107 -0.67 10.26 -19.35
CA LEU A 107 0.26 9.23 -18.91
C LEU A 107 -0.48 7.90 -18.70
N SER A 108 -0.02 6.84 -19.36
CA SER A 108 -0.71 5.57 -19.42
C SER A 108 0.23 4.38 -19.18
N ALA A 109 -0.03 3.61 -18.13
CA ALA A 109 0.64 2.35 -17.80
C ALA A 109 -0.36 1.19 -17.98
N ARG A 110 -0.22 0.39 -19.04
CA ARG A 110 -1.32 -0.50 -19.46
C ARG A 110 -1.66 -1.63 -18.51
N THR A 111 -0.64 -2.34 -18.04
CA THR A 111 -0.82 -3.42 -17.05
C THR A 111 -0.05 -3.15 -15.76
N GLY A 112 0.85 -2.16 -15.77
CA GLY A 112 1.75 -1.85 -14.67
C GLY A 112 1.30 -0.65 -13.85
N ASN A 113 2.19 -0.26 -12.94
CA ASN A 113 1.98 0.85 -12.02
C ASN A 113 2.35 2.18 -12.66
N LEU A 114 1.68 3.27 -12.27
CA LEU A 114 2.03 4.64 -12.65
C LEU A 114 2.44 5.41 -11.40
N THR A 115 3.67 5.91 -11.38
CA THR A 115 4.23 6.69 -10.28
C THR A 115 4.71 8.05 -10.76
N VAL A 116 4.19 9.12 -10.15
CA VAL A 116 4.57 10.51 -10.44
C VAL A 116 5.02 11.19 -9.15
N THR A 117 6.29 11.56 -9.08
CA THR A 117 6.89 12.13 -7.85
C THR A 117 7.09 13.64 -7.90
N GLN A 118 7.07 14.24 -9.10
CA GLN A 118 7.27 15.68 -9.33
C GLN A 118 6.02 16.33 -9.91
N PRO A 119 5.87 17.67 -9.82
CA PRO A 119 4.65 18.34 -10.26
C PRO A 119 4.33 18.18 -11.75
N LEU A 120 3.05 17.96 -12.06
CA LEU A 120 2.48 18.04 -13.40
C LEU A 120 1.71 19.36 -13.53
N LYS A 121 2.01 20.14 -14.56
CA LYS A 121 1.41 21.46 -14.75
C LYS A 121 0.86 21.60 -16.16
N ALA A 122 -0.45 21.65 -16.29
CA ALA A 122 -1.19 21.82 -17.54
C ALA A 122 -2.10 23.05 -17.43
N PHE A 123 -1.56 24.27 -17.46
CA PHE A 123 -2.29 25.47 -17.02
C PHE A 123 -2.36 26.56 -18.08
N GLY A 124 -3.49 27.27 -18.07
CA GLY A 124 -3.76 28.44 -18.90
C GLY A 124 -3.15 29.73 -18.36
N THR A 125 -3.29 30.83 -19.11
CA THR A 125 -2.82 32.16 -18.69
C THR A 125 -3.97 33.18 -18.66
N THR A 126 -3.68 34.48 -18.88
CA THR A 126 -4.54 35.65 -18.58
C THR A 126 -6.04 35.52 -18.90
N ASP A 127 -6.41 34.84 -19.99
CA ASP A 127 -7.79 34.56 -20.41
C ASP A 127 -7.94 33.15 -21.01
N GLY A 128 -6.95 32.27 -20.81
CA GLY A 128 -6.94 30.93 -21.40
C GLY A 128 -7.51 29.91 -20.42
N ASP A 129 -8.18 28.90 -20.95
CA ASP A 129 -8.76 27.82 -20.14
C ASP A 129 -7.65 26.94 -19.53
N GLY A 130 -8.01 26.20 -18.48
CA GLY A 130 -7.12 25.21 -17.88
C GLY A 130 -6.77 24.10 -18.87
N GLY A 131 -5.70 23.36 -18.60
CA GLY A 131 -5.34 22.19 -19.40
C GLY A 131 -5.95 20.91 -18.83
N ASP A 132 -5.54 19.79 -19.40
CA ASP A 132 -6.07 18.48 -19.02
C ASP A 132 -4.94 17.57 -18.57
N VAL A 133 -5.15 16.86 -17.47
CA VAL A 133 -4.23 15.83 -16.96
C VAL A 133 -4.97 14.52 -16.83
N THR A 134 -4.65 13.57 -17.70
CA THR A 134 -5.23 12.22 -17.71
C THR A 134 -4.16 11.21 -17.31
N LEU A 135 -4.39 10.49 -16.22
CA LEU A 135 -3.49 9.46 -15.71
C LEU A 135 -4.22 8.13 -15.64
N TRP A 136 -3.67 7.10 -16.27
CA TRP A 136 -4.25 5.76 -16.22
C TRP A 136 -3.22 4.69 -15.86
N ALA A 137 -3.59 3.79 -14.94
CA ALA A 137 -2.80 2.65 -14.53
C ALA A 137 -3.62 1.36 -14.49
N GLY A 138 -3.17 0.31 -15.19
CA GLY A 138 -3.71 -1.03 -14.99
C GLY A 138 -3.37 -1.61 -13.61
N GLY A 139 -2.20 -1.23 -13.07
CA GLY A 139 -1.75 -1.48 -11.71
C GLY A 139 -2.05 -0.31 -10.77
N ASP A 140 -1.25 -0.12 -9.74
CA ASP A 140 -1.45 0.93 -8.74
C ASP A 140 -1.06 2.32 -9.29
N LEU A 141 -1.76 3.36 -8.83
CA LEU A 141 -1.48 4.76 -9.14
C LEU A 141 -0.97 5.49 -7.90
N THR A 142 0.26 6.02 -7.96
CA THR A 142 0.87 6.77 -6.85
C THR A 142 1.30 8.17 -7.28
N ILE A 143 0.72 9.19 -6.65
CA ILE A 143 0.99 10.61 -6.96
C ILE A 143 1.54 11.31 -5.72
N SER A 144 2.80 11.76 -5.81
CA SER A 144 3.49 12.56 -4.79
C SER A 144 3.86 13.96 -5.28
N GLY A 145 3.70 14.24 -6.57
CA GLY A 145 3.83 15.57 -7.17
C GLY A 145 2.48 16.29 -7.28
N LYS A 146 2.44 17.60 -7.04
CA LYS A 146 1.21 18.40 -7.21
C LYS A 146 0.75 18.39 -8.67
N ILE A 147 -0.52 18.11 -8.92
CA ILE A 147 -1.16 18.32 -10.22
C ILE A 147 -1.78 19.72 -10.22
N ASN A 148 -1.48 20.51 -11.24
CA ASN A 148 -2.06 21.82 -11.45
C ASN A 148 -2.55 21.91 -12.90
N ALA A 149 -3.86 21.99 -13.07
CA ALA A 149 -4.51 22.29 -14.34
C ALA A 149 -5.38 23.56 -14.25
N SER A 150 -4.96 24.51 -13.40
CA SER A 150 -5.74 25.69 -13.06
C SER A 150 -5.68 26.78 -14.15
N ALA A 151 -6.60 27.73 -14.08
CA ALA A 151 -6.67 28.86 -15.00
C ALA A 151 -6.96 30.17 -14.25
N PRO A 152 -5.96 31.05 -14.06
CA PRO A 152 -6.09 32.22 -13.19
C PRO A 152 -6.81 33.42 -13.82
N GLY A 153 -7.33 33.29 -15.05
CA GLY A 153 -7.98 34.38 -15.78
C GLY A 153 -9.34 34.76 -15.20
N GLU A 154 -9.80 35.99 -15.43
CA GLU A 154 -11.10 36.49 -14.91
C GLU A 154 -12.31 36.05 -15.76
N SER A 155 -12.11 35.16 -16.74
CA SER A 155 -13.14 34.61 -17.64
C SER A 155 -12.78 33.22 -18.17
N SER A 156 -11.89 32.51 -17.46
CA SER A 156 -11.40 31.19 -17.86
C SER A 156 -12.17 30.08 -17.16
N SER A 157 -12.33 28.97 -17.88
CA SER A 157 -12.83 27.71 -17.34
C SER A 157 -11.68 26.95 -16.69
N GLY A 158 -11.95 26.23 -15.61
CA GLY A 158 -11.00 25.32 -15.00
C GLY A 158 -10.63 24.18 -15.95
N GLY A 159 -9.45 23.61 -15.71
CA GLY A 159 -9.02 22.40 -16.41
C GLY A 159 -9.62 21.15 -15.81
N SER A 160 -9.16 20.00 -16.29
CA SER A 160 -9.55 18.68 -15.77
C SER A 160 -8.37 17.89 -15.22
N ALA A 161 -8.64 17.07 -14.21
CA ALA A 161 -7.74 16.05 -13.71
C ALA A 161 -8.48 14.71 -13.61
N ASP A 162 -8.22 13.83 -14.58
CA ASP A 162 -8.82 12.51 -14.71
C ASP A 162 -7.81 11.43 -14.30
N LEU A 163 -7.97 10.86 -13.12
CA LEU A 163 -7.07 9.84 -12.59
C LEU A 163 -7.83 8.53 -12.44
N SER A 164 -7.35 7.47 -13.09
CA SER A 164 -8.02 6.16 -13.07
C SER A 164 -7.03 5.02 -12.88
N THR A 165 -7.37 4.05 -12.03
CA THR A 165 -6.56 2.86 -11.78
C THR A 165 -7.42 1.60 -11.63
N GLY A 166 -6.91 0.47 -12.14
CA GLY A 166 -7.52 -0.84 -11.94
C GLY A 166 -7.30 -1.43 -10.53
N ARG A 167 -6.40 -0.85 -9.74
CA ARG A 167 -6.05 -1.29 -8.38
C ARG A 167 -6.08 -0.10 -7.42
N LYS A 168 -5.07 0.07 -6.56
CA LYS A 168 -5.08 1.05 -5.48
C LYS A 168 -4.62 2.42 -5.99
N MET A 169 -5.27 3.48 -5.53
CA MET A 169 -4.85 4.86 -5.74
C MET A 169 -4.31 5.47 -4.44
N THR A 170 -3.12 6.08 -4.51
CA THR A 170 -2.52 6.83 -3.40
C THR A 170 -2.18 8.26 -3.83
N LEU A 171 -2.83 9.24 -3.21
CA LEU A 171 -2.58 10.67 -3.44
C LEU A 171 -1.89 11.29 -2.23
N ALA A 172 -0.59 11.53 -2.34
CA ALA A 172 0.23 12.21 -1.35
C ALA A 172 0.40 13.72 -1.65
N ALA A 173 -0.10 14.22 -2.77
CA ALA A 173 -0.03 15.64 -3.14
C ALA A 173 -1.37 16.17 -3.68
N GLY A 174 -1.51 17.50 -3.67
CA GLY A 174 -2.74 18.17 -4.08
C GLY A 174 -3.02 18.16 -5.58
N ILE A 175 -4.28 18.37 -5.92
CA ILE A 175 -4.81 18.59 -7.26
C ILE A 175 -5.46 19.97 -7.25
N ASP A 176 -5.14 20.80 -8.26
CA ASP A 176 -5.61 22.17 -8.36
C ASP A 176 -6.04 22.46 -9.79
N VAL A 177 -7.35 22.47 -10.00
CA VAL A 177 -8.03 22.79 -11.27
C VAL A 177 -8.88 24.06 -11.14
N SER A 178 -8.58 24.88 -10.12
CA SER A 178 -9.33 26.11 -9.82
C SER A 178 -9.28 27.13 -10.96
N ALA A 179 -10.34 27.92 -11.12
CA ALA A 179 -10.41 28.96 -12.14
C ALA A 179 -11.46 30.03 -11.82
N TRP A 180 -11.86 30.86 -12.79
CA TRP A 180 -13.02 31.73 -12.62
C TRP A 180 -14.28 30.88 -12.51
N ASP A 181 -14.55 30.05 -13.52
CA ASP A 181 -15.54 28.96 -13.44
C ASP A 181 -14.79 27.67 -13.08
N GLY A 182 -15.10 27.06 -11.93
CA GLY A 182 -14.31 25.97 -11.34
C GLY A 182 -14.07 24.78 -12.30
N GLY A 183 -13.02 24.00 -12.02
CA GLY A 183 -12.63 22.86 -12.87
C GLY A 183 -13.28 21.53 -12.50
N GLU A 184 -12.74 20.47 -13.07
CA GLU A 184 -13.25 19.10 -12.88
C GLU A 184 -12.15 18.16 -12.37
N VAL A 185 -12.48 17.35 -11.36
CA VAL A 185 -11.60 16.27 -10.89
C VAL A 185 -12.39 14.97 -10.87
N PHE A 186 -11.89 13.96 -11.58
CA PHE A 186 -12.43 12.61 -11.59
C PHE A 186 -11.39 11.64 -11.05
N LEU A 187 -11.73 10.94 -9.97
CA LEU A 187 -10.89 9.91 -9.36
C LEU A 187 -11.61 8.56 -9.42
N GLU A 188 -11.07 7.62 -10.18
CA GLU A 188 -11.60 6.26 -10.28
C GLU A 188 -10.56 5.25 -9.78
N SER A 189 -10.88 4.53 -8.69
CA SER A 189 -10.03 3.47 -8.15
C SER A 189 -10.75 2.13 -8.18
N GLY A 190 -10.15 1.11 -8.81
CA GLY A 190 -10.68 -0.25 -8.80
C GLY A 190 -10.56 -0.94 -7.43
N GLY A 191 -9.58 -0.53 -6.62
CA GLY A 191 -9.37 -0.95 -5.24
C GLY A 191 -9.53 0.21 -4.27
N ASP A 192 -8.66 0.28 -3.26
CA ASP A 192 -8.72 1.33 -2.24
C ASP A 192 -8.25 2.69 -2.76
N LEU A 193 -8.76 3.77 -2.14
CA LEU A 193 -8.28 5.13 -2.34
C LEU A 193 -7.76 5.69 -1.02
N VAL A 194 -6.51 6.16 -1.00
CA VAL A 194 -5.91 6.83 0.15
C VAL A 194 -5.43 8.22 -0.23
N VAL A 195 -6.00 9.25 0.41
CA VAL A 195 -5.66 10.66 0.20
C VAL A 195 -5.04 11.25 1.46
N GLY A 196 -3.85 11.82 1.34
CA GLY A 196 -3.12 12.41 2.45
C GLY A 196 -2.51 11.34 3.36
N THR A 197 -1.38 10.77 2.95
CA THR A 197 -0.63 9.79 3.75
C THR A 197 0.44 10.45 4.63
N THR A 198 1.27 11.33 4.05
CA THR A 198 2.46 11.88 4.72
C THR A 198 2.47 13.40 4.85
N GLN A 199 1.65 14.11 4.07
CA GLN A 199 1.59 15.56 4.07
C GLN A 199 0.16 16.05 3.77
N ALA A 200 -0.08 17.33 4.03
CA ALA A 200 -1.37 17.93 3.76
C ALA A 200 -1.67 17.94 2.25
N VAL A 201 -2.92 17.59 1.90
CA VAL A 201 -3.39 17.50 0.51
C VAL A 201 -4.61 18.39 0.34
N THR A 202 -4.67 19.10 -0.77
CA THR A 202 -5.86 19.86 -1.18
C THR A 202 -6.30 19.38 -2.55
N LEU A 203 -7.58 19.01 -2.66
CA LEU A 203 -8.27 18.82 -3.94
C LEU A 203 -9.09 20.08 -4.17
N ASP A 204 -8.70 20.89 -5.15
CA ASP A 204 -9.27 22.23 -5.37
C ASP A 204 -9.82 22.36 -6.79
N ALA A 205 -11.13 22.40 -6.89
CA ALA A 205 -11.89 22.71 -8.10
C ALA A 205 -12.72 24.00 -7.91
N SER A 206 -12.30 24.89 -7.02
CA SER A 206 -13.07 26.10 -6.71
C SER A 206 -13.10 27.12 -7.86
N GLY A 207 -14.20 27.88 -7.88
CA GLY A 207 -14.38 29.08 -8.69
C GLY A 207 -13.82 30.32 -8.00
N SER A 208 -13.63 31.38 -8.77
CA SER A 208 -13.11 32.67 -8.29
C SER A 208 -13.85 33.82 -8.95
N GLY A 209 -13.71 35.04 -8.41
CA GLY A 209 -14.52 36.16 -8.88
C GLY A 209 -16.01 35.86 -8.66
N ASP A 210 -16.85 36.01 -9.66
CA ASP A 210 -18.28 35.67 -9.62
C ASP A 210 -18.62 34.32 -10.25
N GLY A 211 -17.63 33.52 -10.65
CA GLY A 211 -17.85 32.20 -11.23
C GLY A 211 -18.16 31.10 -10.20
N ASP A 212 -18.74 30.02 -10.70
CA ASP A 212 -19.28 28.94 -9.88
C ASP A 212 -18.19 27.94 -9.47
N GLY A 213 -18.45 27.19 -8.40
CA GLY A 213 -17.59 26.09 -7.98
C GLY A 213 -17.66 24.92 -8.96
N GLY A 214 -16.55 24.20 -9.08
CA GLY A 214 -16.42 23.06 -9.99
C GLY A 214 -16.92 21.75 -9.42
N TRP A 215 -16.44 20.66 -9.99
CA TRP A 215 -16.95 19.31 -9.76
C TRP A 215 -15.83 18.38 -9.31
N ILE A 216 -16.09 17.61 -8.26
CA ILE A 216 -15.20 16.53 -7.84
C ILE A 216 -16.04 15.26 -7.72
N ASP A 217 -15.74 14.28 -8.57
CA ASP A 217 -16.40 12.97 -8.60
C ASP A 217 -15.37 11.87 -8.29
N ILE A 218 -15.68 11.07 -7.28
CA ILE A 218 -14.79 10.04 -6.75
C ILE A 218 -15.53 8.72 -6.70
N THR A 219 -15.07 7.73 -7.47
CA THR A 219 -15.61 6.37 -7.47
C THR A 219 -14.54 5.38 -7.02
N VAL A 220 -14.84 4.56 -6.02
CA VAL A 220 -13.88 3.65 -5.37
C VAL A 220 -14.47 2.25 -5.23
N GLY A 221 -13.79 1.25 -5.81
CA GLY A 221 -14.17 -0.17 -5.76
C GLY A 221 -13.83 -0.87 -4.46
N GLY A 222 -12.90 -0.31 -3.66
CA GLY A 222 -12.57 -0.74 -2.30
C GLY A 222 -13.06 0.23 -1.24
N SER A 223 -12.23 0.49 -0.22
CA SER A 223 -12.47 1.51 0.81
C SER A 223 -11.77 2.84 0.49
N ALA A 224 -12.31 3.93 0.99
CA ALA A 224 -11.75 5.27 0.79
C ALA A 224 -11.40 5.95 2.12
N THR A 225 -10.18 6.48 2.21
CA THR A 225 -9.68 7.17 3.40
C THR A 225 -9.11 8.52 3.02
N PHE A 226 -9.67 9.58 3.62
CA PHE A 226 -9.21 10.96 3.45
C PHE A 226 -8.65 11.49 4.77
N GLY A 227 -7.33 11.66 4.87
CA GLY A 227 -6.71 12.43 5.95
C GLY A 227 -6.88 11.83 7.35
N GLU A 228 -6.49 10.57 7.55
CA GLU A 228 -6.49 9.95 8.89
C GLU A 228 -5.47 10.60 9.83
N SER A 229 -4.27 10.90 9.32
CA SER A 229 -3.14 11.44 10.11
C SER A 229 -2.67 12.83 9.69
N VAL A 230 -3.22 13.38 8.60
CA VAL A 230 -2.82 14.66 8.03
C VAL A 230 -4.02 15.44 7.53
N ASN A 231 -3.89 16.78 7.47
CA ASN A 231 -4.97 17.64 7.02
C ASN A 231 -5.23 17.45 5.52
N VAL A 232 -6.45 17.06 5.18
CA VAL A 232 -6.94 17.06 3.81
C VAL A 232 -8.06 18.10 3.67
N THR A 233 -8.07 18.81 2.55
CA THR A 233 -9.13 19.76 2.19
C THR A 233 -9.67 19.42 0.81
N ILE A 234 -10.99 19.40 0.67
CA ILE A 234 -11.70 19.26 -0.61
C ILE A 234 -12.49 20.55 -0.82
N SER A 235 -12.19 21.29 -1.88
CA SER A 235 -12.81 22.59 -2.17
C SER A 235 -13.46 22.57 -3.54
N VAL A 236 -14.78 22.79 -3.54
CA VAL A 236 -15.62 23.08 -4.71
C VAL A 236 -16.35 24.40 -4.49
N ALA A 237 -15.72 25.33 -3.76
CA ALA A 237 -16.36 26.59 -3.38
C ALA A 237 -16.56 27.52 -4.59
N GLY A 238 -17.63 28.32 -4.56
CA GLY A 238 -17.88 29.37 -5.54
C GLY A 238 -17.10 30.65 -5.26
N GLY A 239 -16.88 31.47 -6.28
CA GLY A 239 -16.13 32.72 -6.19
C GLY A 239 -16.85 33.87 -5.45
N ALA A 240 -16.08 34.67 -4.70
CA ALA A 240 -16.55 35.91 -4.07
C ALA A 240 -16.60 37.08 -5.08
N GLY A 241 -17.76 37.29 -5.71
CA GLY A 241 -17.92 38.26 -6.80
C GLY A 241 -17.80 39.73 -6.38
N PHE A 242 -17.44 40.60 -7.35
CA PHE A 242 -17.19 42.03 -7.13
C PHE A 242 -18.31 42.97 -7.63
N GLU A 243 -19.23 42.48 -8.48
CA GLU A 243 -20.29 43.31 -9.12
C GLU A 243 -21.73 42.86 -8.78
N GLY A 244 -21.96 42.45 -7.54
CA GLY A 244 -23.31 42.18 -7.03
C GLY A 244 -23.83 40.75 -7.27
N TRP A 245 -23.12 39.91 -8.04
CA TRP A 245 -23.39 38.47 -8.22
C TRP A 245 -22.38 37.63 -7.45
N ALA A 246 -22.84 36.51 -6.87
CA ALA A 246 -22.02 35.59 -6.10
C ALA A 246 -22.03 34.21 -6.78
N GLY A 247 -20.87 33.57 -6.87
CA GLY A 247 -20.73 32.22 -7.39
C GLY A 247 -21.39 31.19 -6.49
N TRP A 248 -21.94 30.15 -7.10
CA TRP A 248 -22.55 29.01 -6.42
C TRP A 248 -21.47 28.03 -5.96
N GLY A 249 -21.72 27.33 -4.85
CA GLY A 249 -20.92 26.16 -4.51
C GLY A 249 -21.12 25.07 -5.56
N GLY A 250 -20.05 24.35 -5.84
CA GLY A 250 -20.03 23.23 -6.77
C GLY A 250 -20.44 21.92 -6.12
N ASP A 251 -20.14 20.82 -6.81
CA ASP A 251 -20.63 19.49 -6.46
C ASP A 251 -19.49 18.54 -6.09
N LEU A 252 -19.64 17.87 -4.95
CA LEU A 252 -18.78 16.78 -4.50
C LEU A 252 -19.59 15.48 -4.44
N THR A 253 -19.16 14.48 -5.19
CA THR A 253 -19.70 13.12 -5.12
C THR A 253 -18.60 12.14 -4.74
N ILE A 254 -18.86 11.29 -3.74
CA ILE A 254 -17.96 10.21 -3.33
C ILE A 254 -18.77 8.93 -3.21
N ASP A 255 -18.56 8.00 -4.14
CA ASP A 255 -19.18 6.69 -4.20
C ASP A 255 -18.13 5.60 -3.91
N VAL A 256 -18.38 4.82 -2.86
CA VAL A 256 -17.45 3.81 -2.34
C VAL A 256 -18.17 2.48 -2.18
N ALA A 257 -17.53 1.38 -2.58
CA ALA A 257 -18.08 0.04 -2.36
C ALA A 257 -17.91 -0.43 -0.91
N GLY A 258 -16.73 -0.20 -0.32
CA GLY A 258 -16.39 -0.53 1.07
C GLY A 258 -16.67 0.61 2.05
N ASN A 259 -15.75 0.80 3.02
CA ASN A 259 -15.89 1.81 4.06
C ASN A 259 -15.42 3.19 3.57
N LEU A 260 -16.08 4.25 4.03
CA LEU A 260 -15.69 5.64 3.80
C LEU A 260 -15.28 6.31 5.11
N TYR A 261 -14.01 6.66 5.23
CA TYR A 261 -13.50 7.55 6.27
C TYR A 261 -13.17 8.93 5.69
N LEU A 262 -13.99 9.93 6.04
CA LEU A 262 -13.84 11.32 5.60
C LEU A 262 -13.28 12.19 6.73
N GLY A 263 -11.95 12.20 6.88
CA GLY A 263 -11.20 13.15 7.71
C GLY A 263 -10.85 14.47 6.99
N ALA A 264 -11.25 14.63 5.73
CA ALA A 264 -11.06 15.87 4.99
C ALA A 264 -12.07 16.95 5.39
N ALA A 265 -11.60 18.19 5.49
CA ALA A 265 -12.51 19.35 5.53
C ALA A 265 -13.08 19.60 4.14
N VAL A 266 -14.41 19.69 4.03
CA VAL A 266 -15.11 19.92 2.76
C VAL A 266 -15.63 21.35 2.70
N GLU A 267 -15.30 22.07 1.63
CA GLU A 267 -15.73 23.43 1.33
C GLU A 267 -16.50 23.44 0.00
N ALA A 268 -17.81 23.25 0.08
CA ALA A 268 -18.76 23.36 -1.03
C ALA A 268 -19.61 24.64 -0.87
N GLN A 269 -19.01 25.71 -0.36
CA GLN A 269 -19.73 26.92 0.03
C GLN A 269 -20.03 27.83 -1.16
N GLY A 270 -21.24 28.39 -1.16
CA GLY A 270 -21.61 29.52 -2.00
C GLY A 270 -21.06 30.82 -1.43
N SER A 271 -20.55 31.67 -2.31
CA SER A 271 -19.89 32.91 -1.91
C SER A 271 -20.88 34.04 -1.63
N ALA A 272 -20.39 35.20 -1.20
CA ALA A 272 -21.22 36.37 -0.90
C ALA A 272 -20.86 37.56 -1.80
N ALA A 273 -21.89 38.26 -2.30
CA ALA A 273 -21.74 39.54 -2.97
C ALA A 273 -22.57 40.64 -2.27
N SER A 274 -22.39 41.89 -2.69
CA SER A 274 -23.07 43.04 -2.07
C SER A 274 -24.58 43.09 -2.34
N GLU A 275 -25.06 42.43 -3.41
CA GLU A 275 -26.45 42.50 -3.87
C GLU A 275 -27.14 41.14 -4.00
N SER A 276 -26.40 40.02 -4.02
CA SER A 276 -26.94 38.66 -4.08
C SER A 276 -26.15 37.72 -3.16
N GLY A 277 -26.71 36.54 -2.92
CA GLY A 277 -26.02 35.46 -2.22
C GLY A 277 -25.82 34.23 -3.11
N GLY A 278 -24.69 33.56 -2.95
CA GLY A 278 -24.37 32.31 -3.63
C GLY A 278 -25.11 31.15 -2.97
N TRP A 279 -25.45 30.15 -3.77
CA TRP A 279 -26.08 28.92 -3.29
C TRP A 279 -25.01 28.01 -2.72
N GLY A 280 -25.28 27.34 -1.60
CA GLY A 280 -24.44 26.26 -1.13
C GLY A 280 -24.42 25.12 -2.16
N GLY A 281 -23.29 24.44 -2.26
CA GLY A 281 -23.08 23.33 -3.18
C GLY A 281 -23.74 22.03 -2.73
N THR A 282 -23.52 20.98 -3.50
CA THR A 282 -24.01 19.63 -3.21
C THR A 282 -22.88 18.76 -2.69
N VAL A 283 -23.12 18.03 -1.60
CA VAL A 283 -22.21 17.00 -1.11
C VAL A 283 -22.98 15.68 -1.02
N SER A 284 -22.60 14.71 -1.85
CA SER A 284 -23.22 13.38 -1.90
C SER A 284 -22.19 12.32 -1.57
N LEU A 285 -22.45 11.55 -0.51
CA LEU A 285 -21.56 10.51 -0.01
C LEU A 285 -22.31 9.17 0.00
N ALA A 286 -21.75 8.14 -0.62
CA ALA A 286 -22.28 6.79 -0.58
C ALA A 286 -21.20 5.76 -0.26
N ALA A 287 -21.45 4.91 0.72
CA ALA A 287 -20.72 3.69 0.99
C ALA A 287 -21.69 2.51 0.87
N PHE A 288 -21.76 1.86 -0.29
CA PHE A 288 -22.86 0.93 -0.62
C PHE A 288 -22.83 -0.37 0.20
N GLY A 289 -21.65 -0.82 0.61
CA GLY A 289 -21.45 -2.05 1.39
C GLY A 289 -20.76 -1.85 2.73
N GLY A 290 -20.50 -0.60 3.14
CA GLY A 290 -19.69 -0.30 4.32
C GLY A 290 -20.19 0.86 5.16
N ASP A 291 -19.40 1.16 6.19
CA ASP A 291 -19.66 2.21 7.15
C ASP A 291 -19.17 3.57 6.64
N VAL A 292 -19.81 4.66 7.09
CA VAL A 292 -19.38 6.03 6.82
C VAL A 292 -18.99 6.74 8.12
N THR A 293 -17.76 7.23 8.20
CA THR A 293 -17.32 8.09 9.30
C THR A 293 -16.95 9.48 8.77
N ILE A 294 -17.64 10.52 9.23
CA ILE A 294 -17.29 11.92 8.94
C ILE A 294 -16.55 12.48 10.16
N ALA A 295 -15.23 12.61 10.03
CA ALA A 295 -14.33 13.03 11.10
C ALA A 295 -13.93 14.51 11.03
N ASN A 296 -14.33 15.24 9.99
CA ASN A 296 -14.02 16.65 9.83
C ASN A 296 -15.19 17.46 9.24
N THR A 297 -15.04 18.78 9.22
CA THR A 297 -16.14 19.72 8.96
C THR A 297 -16.58 19.68 7.50
N ILE A 298 -17.89 19.67 7.26
CA ILE A 298 -18.50 19.86 5.94
C ILE A 298 -19.23 21.19 5.92
N ASN A 299 -18.79 22.10 5.05
CA ASN A 299 -19.40 23.39 4.83
C ASN A 299 -19.99 23.44 3.42
N ALA A 300 -21.32 23.43 3.32
CA ALA A 300 -22.05 23.64 2.07
C ALA A 300 -23.08 24.76 2.26
N PHE A 301 -22.72 25.82 2.97
CA PHE A 301 -23.63 26.94 3.22
C PHE A 301 -23.63 27.94 2.06
N GLY A 302 -24.75 28.62 1.86
CA GLY A 302 -24.82 29.81 1.00
C GLY A 302 -24.61 31.10 1.79
N SER A 303 -23.86 32.04 1.21
CA SER A 303 -23.52 33.32 1.86
C SER A 303 -24.15 34.51 1.14
N GLY A 304 -24.11 35.70 1.74
CA GLY A 304 -24.71 36.93 1.16
C GLY A 304 -26.20 37.09 1.45
N PRO A 305 -26.83 38.23 1.07
CA PRO A 305 -28.20 38.59 1.52
C PRO A 305 -29.29 37.56 1.19
N GLU A 306 -29.17 36.83 0.08
CA GLU A 306 -30.13 35.83 -0.43
C GLU A 306 -29.53 34.42 -0.53
N GLY A 307 -28.40 34.15 0.13
CA GLY A 307 -27.69 32.87 -0.02
C GLY A 307 -28.52 31.70 0.47
N VAL A 308 -28.65 30.66 -0.37
CA VAL A 308 -29.44 29.45 -0.11
C VAL A 308 -28.52 28.38 0.48
N GLY A 309 -28.98 27.65 1.50
CA GLY A 309 -28.25 26.51 2.04
C GLY A 309 -27.99 25.42 0.99
N GLY A 310 -26.92 24.64 1.16
CA GLY A 310 -26.58 23.56 0.24
C GLY A 310 -27.35 22.28 0.49
N SER A 311 -27.04 21.26 -0.31
CA SER A 311 -27.63 19.93 -0.19
C SER A 311 -26.59 18.92 0.28
N PHE A 312 -26.98 18.06 1.21
CA PHE A 312 -26.17 16.97 1.72
C PHE A 312 -26.93 15.66 1.60
N SER A 313 -26.34 14.67 0.95
CA SER A 313 -26.86 13.31 0.94
C SER A 313 -25.80 12.34 1.45
N LEU A 314 -26.24 11.41 2.31
CA LEU A 314 -25.41 10.34 2.83
C LEU A 314 -26.18 9.02 2.74
N LEU A 315 -25.55 8.03 2.13
CA LEU A 315 -26.03 6.65 2.08
C LEU A 315 -24.94 5.72 2.61
N SER A 316 -25.23 5.00 3.68
CA SER A 316 -24.35 3.94 4.20
C SER A 316 -25.09 2.61 4.14
N GLY A 317 -24.44 1.59 3.56
CA GLY A 317 -24.89 0.20 3.59
C GLY A 317 -24.77 -0.42 4.98
N GLY A 318 -23.78 0.01 5.75
CA GLY A 318 -23.65 -0.24 7.18
C GLY A 318 -24.14 0.91 8.04
N SER A 319 -23.39 1.21 9.10
CA SER A 319 -23.63 2.30 10.04
C SER A 319 -22.93 3.60 9.61
N PHE A 320 -23.44 4.74 10.05
CA PHE A 320 -22.69 6.01 9.92
C PHE A 320 -22.49 6.72 11.25
N SER A 321 -21.36 7.44 11.33
CA SER A 321 -21.08 8.36 12.44
C SER A 321 -20.65 9.75 11.94
N ILE A 322 -21.26 10.79 12.52
CA ILE A 322 -20.93 12.20 12.30
C ILE A 322 -20.19 12.74 13.52
N GLU A 323 -18.85 12.81 13.43
CA GLU A 323 -17.95 13.24 14.51
C GLU A 323 -17.55 14.72 14.42
N ALA A 324 -17.87 15.38 13.31
CA ALA A 324 -17.56 16.79 13.07
C ALA A 324 -18.73 17.55 12.44
N GLN A 325 -18.65 18.88 12.51
CA GLN A 325 -19.78 19.75 12.18
C GLN A 325 -20.16 19.67 10.69
N ILE A 326 -21.47 19.64 10.43
CA ILE A 326 -22.04 19.83 9.09
C ILE A 326 -22.85 21.14 9.09
N ASP A 327 -22.47 22.09 8.22
CA ASP A 327 -23.13 23.38 8.08
C ASP A 327 -23.66 23.59 6.66
N LEU A 328 -24.97 23.46 6.52
CA LEU A 328 -25.73 23.64 5.28
C LEU A 328 -26.58 24.91 5.36
N SER A 329 -26.38 25.76 6.36
CA SER A 329 -27.29 26.86 6.61
C SER A 329 -27.22 27.95 5.55
N GLY A 330 -28.32 28.65 5.31
CA GLY A 330 -28.28 29.89 4.55
C GLY A 330 -27.90 31.06 5.46
N LYS A 331 -26.75 31.72 5.23
CA LYS A 331 -26.21 32.76 6.13
C LYS A 331 -26.81 34.16 5.92
N GLY A 332 -27.59 34.36 4.86
CA GLY A 332 -28.18 35.65 4.49
C GLY A 332 -29.34 36.12 5.35
N THR A 333 -29.70 37.41 5.30
CA THR A 333 -30.91 37.90 5.97
C THR A 333 -32.19 37.41 5.31
N ASN A 334 -32.13 37.09 4.01
CA ASN A 334 -33.22 36.56 3.18
C ASN A 334 -32.98 35.10 2.73
N SER A 335 -32.21 34.33 3.49
CA SER A 335 -31.77 32.99 3.08
C SER A 335 -32.80 31.90 3.29
N GLU A 336 -32.70 30.87 2.44
CA GLU A 336 -33.33 29.56 2.63
C GLU A 336 -32.39 28.59 3.36
N GLY A 337 -32.97 27.61 4.06
CA GLY A 337 -32.21 26.55 4.72
C GLY A 337 -31.58 25.59 3.71
N GLY A 338 -30.79 24.64 4.21
CA GLY A 338 -30.26 23.54 3.40
C GLY A 338 -31.09 22.28 3.58
N ASP A 339 -30.80 21.28 2.75
CA ASP A 339 -31.45 19.96 2.81
C ASP A 339 -30.42 18.88 3.13
N ALA A 340 -30.73 18.02 4.11
CA ALA A 340 -29.91 16.87 4.48
C ALA A 340 -30.74 15.58 4.42
N PHE A 341 -30.25 14.60 3.65
CA PHE A 341 -30.83 13.27 3.54
C PHE A 341 -29.80 12.22 3.94
N MET A 342 -29.97 11.61 5.12
CA MET A 342 -29.03 10.63 5.67
C MET A 342 -29.71 9.29 5.84
N LYS A 343 -29.13 8.23 5.26
CA LYS A 343 -29.66 6.87 5.31
C LYS A 343 -28.57 5.87 5.73
N SER A 344 -28.92 4.98 6.65
CA SER A 344 -28.06 3.91 7.15
C SER A 344 -28.76 2.56 7.03
N GLY A 345 -28.04 1.55 6.53
CA GLY A 345 -28.43 0.14 6.58
C GLY A 345 -28.21 -0.52 7.95
N GLY A 346 -27.47 0.14 8.85
CA GLY A 346 -27.29 -0.22 10.26
C GLY A 346 -27.76 0.90 11.19
N SER A 347 -26.88 1.34 12.10
CA SER A 347 -27.15 2.42 13.07
C SER A 347 -26.65 3.79 12.60
N ALA A 348 -27.31 4.86 13.06
CA ALA A 348 -26.92 6.24 12.79
C ALA A 348 -26.49 6.96 14.07
N THR A 349 -25.27 7.51 14.10
CA THR A 349 -24.74 8.26 15.25
C THR A 349 -24.40 9.70 14.89
N ILE A 350 -24.94 10.66 15.64
CA ILE A 350 -24.68 12.10 15.48
C ILE A 350 -23.97 12.63 16.73
N ASN A 351 -22.64 12.74 16.66
CA ASN A 351 -21.78 13.26 17.73
C ASN A 351 -21.42 14.75 17.58
N ALA A 352 -21.69 15.33 16.42
CA ALA A 352 -21.43 16.75 16.14
C ALA A 352 -22.64 17.48 15.53
N ARG A 353 -22.59 18.81 15.60
CA ARG A 353 -23.70 19.69 15.18
C ARG A 353 -24.00 19.53 13.70
N VAL A 354 -25.28 19.40 13.36
CA VAL A 354 -25.78 19.53 11.98
C VAL A 354 -26.72 20.73 11.89
N ASN A 355 -26.41 21.68 11.01
CA ASN A 355 -27.16 22.91 10.85
C ASN A 355 -27.67 23.11 9.42
N ALA A 356 -28.97 22.97 9.23
CA ALA A 356 -29.68 23.17 7.96
C ALA A 356 -30.55 24.45 7.96
N SER A 357 -30.27 25.39 8.87
CA SER A 357 -31.14 26.54 9.12
C SER A 357 -31.10 27.62 8.01
N GLY A 358 -32.25 28.20 7.70
CA GLY A 358 -32.41 29.46 6.93
C GLY A 358 -32.91 30.61 7.80
N ASN A 359 -33.06 31.81 7.22
CA ASN A 359 -33.48 33.02 7.95
C ASN A 359 -34.81 33.65 7.47
N SER A 360 -35.26 33.47 6.21
CA SER A 360 -36.41 34.25 5.66
C SER A 360 -37.46 33.52 4.81
N TRP A 361 -37.08 32.77 3.77
CA TRP A 361 -38.01 31.99 2.92
C TRP A 361 -37.48 30.55 2.80
N GLY A 362 -38.31 29.59 2.39
CA GLY A 362 -37.87 28.21 2.21
C GLY A 362 -37.83 27.35 3.48
N LEU A 363 -38.04 26.05 3.27
CA LEU A 363 -37.89 25.00 4.27
C LEU A 363 -36.43 24.56 4.25
N GLY A 364 -35.84 24.33 5.42
CA GLY A 364 -34.76 23.35 5.50
C GLY A 364 -35.39 22.00 5.83
N LEU A 365 -34.84 20.92 5.28
CA LEU A 365 -35.22 19.56 5.61
C LEU A 365 -34.02 18.81 6.19
N LEU A 366 -34.22 18.11 7.29
CA LEU A 366 -33.24 17.18 7.84
C LEU A 366 -33.89 15.82 8.05
N GLN A 367 -33.56 14.88 7.20
CA GLN A 367 -34.09 13.51 7.23
C GLN A 367 -32.98 12.54 7.63
N ILE A 368 -33.22 11.74 8.67
CA ILE A 368 -32.37 10.66 9.14
C ILE A 368 -33.18 9.38 9.15
N GLU A 369 -32.73 8.38 8.39
CA GLU A 369 -33.30 7.02 8.38
C GLU A 369 -32.22 5.99 8.72
N ALA A 370 -32.47 5.15 9.71
CA ALA A 370 -31.63 4.00 10.04
C ALA A 370 -32.47 2.72 10.08
N GLU A 371 -31.89 1.59 9.68
CA GLU A 371 -32.53 0.28 9.89
C GLU A 371 -32.54 -0.09 11.38
N ASP A 372 -31.46 0.24 12.10
CA ASP A 372 -31.29 -0.06 13.53
C ASP A 372 -31.48 1.19 14.40
N ASP A 373 -30.58 1.48 15.35
CA ASP A 373 -30.72 2.58 16.30
C ASP A 373 -30.29 3.93 15.70
N VAL A 374 -30.89 5.01 16.20
CA VAL A 374 -30.44 6.39 15.95
C VAL A 374 -30.03 7.05 17.27
N TYR A 375 -28.79 7.49 17.35
CA TYR A 375 -28.20 8.17 18.49
C TYR A 375 -27.93 9.65 18.17
N ILE A 376 -28.59 10.57 18.87
CA ILE A 376 -28.40 12.02 18.71
C ILE A 376 -27.73 12.59 19.97
N TYR A 377 -26.41 12.79 19.90
CA TYR A 377 -25.58 13.32 20.98
C TYR A 377 -25.17 14.80 20.79
N ALA A 378 -25.48 15.38 19.64
CA ALA A 378 -25.21 16.79 19.34
C ALA A 378 -26.39 17.51 18.68
N ASP A 379 -26.31 18.84 18.66
CA ASP A 379 -27.42 19.70 18.22
C ASP A 379 -27.79 19.47 16.75
N LEU A 380 -29.09 19.26 16.50
CA LEU A 380 -29.69 19.30 15.17
C LEU A 380 -30.51 20.58 15.06
N THR A 381 -30.14 21.47 14.13
CA THR A 381 -30.85 22.75 13.95
C THR A 381 -31.33 22.92 12.53
N CYS A 382 -32.63 23.00 12.35
CA CYS A 382 -33.28 23.26 11.08
C CYS A 382 -34.30 24.39 11.24
N MET A 383 -33.81 25.64 11.21
CA MET A 383 -34.69 26.80 11.36
C MET A 383 -35.25 27.26 10.02
N GLY A 384 -36.54 27.60 9.97
CA GLY A 384 -37.20 28.17 8.80
C GLY A 384 -37.31 29.69 8.86
N GLY A 385 -37.55 30.30 7.72
CA GLY A 385 -37.59 31.76 7.56
C GLY A 385 -38.94 32.43 7.81
N GLY A 386 -38.91 33.70 8.20
CA GLY A 386 -40.04 34.43 8.79
C GLY A 386 -40.43 35.72 8.06
N ASP A 387 -41.30 35.58 7.06
CA ASP A 387 -42.32 36.59 6.74
C ASP A 387 -43.73 36.01 7.00
N VAL A 388 -44.79 36.81 6.84
CA VAL A 388 -46.20 36.53 7.25
C VAL A 388 -46.84 35.21 6.75
N HIS A 389 -46.12 34.41 5.96
CA HIS A 389 -46.55 33.12 5.39
C HIS A 389 -45.46 32.01 5.41
N GLY A 390 -44.34 32.19 6.14
CA GLY A 390 -43.23 31.22 6.13
C GLY A 390 -43.57 29.88 6.81
N TYR A 391 -43.04 28.79 6.25
CA TYR A 391 -43.01 27.47 6.88
C TYR A 391 -41.72 27.35 7.72
N GLY A 392 -41.78 26.72 8.90
CA GLY A 392 -40.62 26.38 9.72
C GLY A 392 -39.90 25.13 9.20
N GLY A 393 -38.65 24.88 9.61
CA GLY A 393 -37.92 23.69 9.15
C GLY A 393 -38.59 22.37 9.56
N GLU A 394 -38.22 21.31 8.84
CA GLU A 394 -38.71 19.94 9.04
C GLU A 394 -37.55 19.02 9.44
N ILE A 395 -37.74 18.25 10.50
CA ILE A 395 -36.80 17.24 10.97
C ILE A 395 -37.53 15.91 11.08
N ASP A 396 -37.14 14.94 10.24
CA ASP A 396 -37.67 13.59 10.25
C ASP A 396 -36.57 12.62 10.73
N ILE A 397 -36.81 11.94 11.84
CA ILE A 397 -35.91 10.94 12.40
C ILE A 397 -36.65 9.61 12.44
N SER A 398 -36.05 8.58 11.83
CA SER A 398 -36.64 7.25 11.83
C SER A 398 -35.62 6.15 12.06
N ALA A 399 -35.99 5.25 12.98
CA ALA A 399 -35.35 3.96 13.22
C ALA A 399 -36.39 2.87 12.88
N ARG A 400 -36.09 1.99 11.91
CA ARG A 400 -37.09 1.02 11.43
C ARG A 400 -37.27 -0.15 12.39
N ARG A 401 -36.18 -0.70 12.89
CA ARG A 401 -36.13 -1.84 13.82
C ARG A 401 -35.53 -1.47 15.18
N GLY A 402 -34.89 -0.31 15.29
CA GLY A 402 -34.25 0.16 16.51
C GLY A 402 -34.97 1.29 17.24
N ASN A 403 -34.23 1.89 18.16
CA ASN A 403 -34.64 2.96 19.03
C ASN A 403 -34.09 4.30 18.58
N VAL A 404 -34.72 5.39 19.00
CA VAL A 404 -34.17 6.74 18.86
C VAL A 404 -33.82 7.27 20.23
N ILE A 405 -32.56 7.62 20.44
CA ILE A 405 -32.04 8.18 21.69
C ILE A 405 -31.59 9.62 21.43
N VAL A 406 -32.26 10.57 22.07
CA VAL A 406 -31.98 12.01 21.95
C VAL A 406 -31.37 12.52 23.24
N ALA A 407 -30.09 12.89 23.18
CA ALA A 407 -29.33 13.44 24.30
C ALA A 407 -28.81 14.88 24.06
N ALA A 408 -29.29 15.54 23.01
CA ALA A 408 -28.97 16.92 22.67
C ALA A 408 -30.20 17.71 22.19
N VAL A 409 -30.00 18.96 21.77
CA VAL A 409 -31.09 19.83 21.31
C VAL A 409 -31.43 19.54 19.85
N VAL A 410 -32.67 19.15 19.59
CA VAL A 410 -33.23 19.05 18.23
C VAL A 410 -34.23 20.18 18.04
N GLN A 411 -33.93 21.11 17.15
CA GLN A 411 -34.67 22.34 17.00
C GLN A 411 -35.14 22.56 15.56
N ALA A 412 -36.46 22.57 15.37
CA ALA A 412 -37.11 22.92 14.12
C ALA A 412 -38.00 24.16 14.35
N THR A 413 -37.42 25.36 14.24
CA THR A 413 -38.13 26.62 14.58
C THR A 413 -38.16 27.61 13.42
N GLY A 414 -39.26 28.31 13.20
CA GLY A 414 -39.25 29.48 12.33
C GLY A 414 -38.73 30.74 13.03
N SER A 415 -38.14 31.67 12.28
CA SER A 415 -37.75 33.01 12.79
C SER A 415 -38.96 33.91 13.08
N ASN A 416 -40.14 33.56 12.57
CA ASN A 416 -41.44 34.12 12.94
C ASN A 416 -42.17 33.19 13.94
N PRO A 417 -42.70 33.70 15.07
CA PRO A 417 -43.51 32.88 15.97
C PRO A 417 -44.75 32.24 15.32
N ASP A 418 -45.22 32.73 14.17
CA ASP A 418 -46.34 32.15 13.42
C ASP A 418 -45.94 31.08 12.37
N ALA A 419 -44.65 30.74 12.20
CA ALA A 419 -44.18 29.76 11.22
C ALA A 419 -44.25 28.32 11.77
N ASP A 420 -44.77 27.40 10.95
CA ASP A 420 -45.05 26.01 11.32
C ASP A 420 -43.79 25.14 11.18
N GLY A 421 -43.15 24.74 12.28
CA GLY A 421 -42.03 23.79 12.29
C GLY A 421 -42.49 22.38 12.69
N GLU A 422 -41.87 21.35 12.11
CA GLU A 422 -42.26 19.94 12.32
C GLU A 422 -41.06 19.08 12.74
N ILE A 423 -41.26 18.26 13.77
CA ILE A 423 -40.30 17.23 14.19
C ILE A 423 -41.07 15.91 14.25
N ASN A 424 -40.72 14.98 13.37
CA ASN A 424 -41.26 13.62 13.38
C ASN A 424 -40.21 12.64 13.86
N VAL A 425 -40.56 11.82 14.85
CA VAL A 425 -39.72 10.73 15.32
C VAL A 425 -40.51 9.43 15.25
N THR A 426 -40.00 8.46 14.51
CA THR A 426 -40.60 7.13 14.35
C THR A 426 -39.59 6.07 14.75
N ALA A 427 -39.89 5.28 15.78
CA ALA A 427 -38.99 4.26 16.32
C ALA A 427 -39.76 3.22 17.14
N CYS A 428 -39.12 2.10 17.48
CA CYS A 428 -39.66 1.15 18.45
C CYS A 428 -39.82 1.81 19.83
N GLN A 429 -38.76 2.48 20.29
CA GLN A 429 -38.77 3.31 21.49
C GLN A 429 -38.09 4.65 21.22
N VAL A 430 -38.63 5.72 21.82
CA VAL A 430 -37.99 7.04 21.83
C VAL A 430 -37.56 7.38 23.26
N GLU A 431 -36.26 7.50 23.47
CA GLU A 431 -35.68 7.95 24.74
C GLU A 431 -35.14 9.37 24.58
N ILE A 432 -35.55 10.27 25.49
CA ILE A 432 -35.01 11.63 25.56
C ILE A 432 -34.28 11.73 26.89
N SER A 433 -32.97 11.93 26.82
CA SER A 433 -32.12 12.04 28.02
C SER A 433 -32.43 13.35 28.78
N PRO A 434 -31.98 13.50 30.04
CA PRO A 434 -32.15 14.75 30.79
C PRO A 434 -31.54 15.98 30.12
N ASP A 435 -30.53 15.78 29.27
CA ASP A 435 -29.84 16.83 28.51
C ASP A 435 -30.42 17.00 27.09
N GLY A 436 -31.29 16.08 26.66
CA GLY A 436 -32.00 16.14 25.38
C GLY A 436 -33.23 17.06 25.42
N GLU A 437 -33.43 17.84 24.36
CA GLU A 437 -34.61 18.70 24.21
C GLU A 437 -35.12 18.72 22.76
N LEU A 438 -36.43 18.53 22.58
CA LEU A 438 -37.11 18.77 21.29
C LEU A 438 -37.76 20.16 21.32
N VAL A 439 -37.20 21.12 20.58
CA VAL A 439 -37.58 22.54 20.62
C VAL A 439 -38.38 22.95 19.38
N ARG A 440 -39.50 23.63 19.61
CA ARG A 440 -40.40 24.18 18.57
C ARG A 440 -40.79 25.63 18.85
N PRO A 441 -41.26 26.42 17.86
CA PRO A 441 -41.56 27.84 18.06
C PRO A 441 -42.89 28.08 18.80
N GLU A 442 -42.95 29.17 19.58
CA GLU A 442 -44.14 29.58 20.33
C GLU A 442 -45.08 30.46 19.48
N GLY A 443 -45.98 29.83 18.72
CA GLY A 443 -47.15 30.50 18.12
C GLY A 443 -47.90 29.59 17.14
N ARG A 444 -49.24 29.57 17.25
CA ARG A 444 -50.21 28.69 16.55
C ARG A 444 -50.20 27.18 16.86
N SER A 445 -51.29 26.53 16.44
CA SER A 445 -51.82 25.22 16.85
C SER A 445 -51.41 24.04 15.94
N THR A 446 -50.48 24.25 15.02
CA THR A 446 -50.07 23.32 13.95
C THR A 446 -48.65 22.77 14.11
N ASN A 447 -47.82 23.38 14.96
CA ASN A 447 -46.54 22.80 15.39
C ASN A 447 -46.78 21.44 16.06
N THR A 448 -46.29 20.39 15.42
CA THR A 448 -46.55 19.01 15.82
C THR A 448 -45.22 18.31 16.06
N ILE A 449 -45.08 17.74 17.26
CA ILE A 449 -44.09 16.69 17.51
C ILE A 449 -44.87 15.40 17.37
N ILE A 450 -44.59 14.63 16.32
CA ILE A 450 -45.22 13.32 16.13
C ILE A 450 -44.23 12.28 16.59
N LEU A 451 -44.51 11.71 17.76
CA LEU A 451 -43.88 10.48 18.20
C LEU A 451 -44.80 9.34 17.80
N ARG A 452 -44.36 8.54 16.81
CA ARG A 452 -45.05 7.30 16.44
C ARG A 452 -44.37 6.16 17.16
N GLU A 453 -44.83 5.88 18.37
CA GLU A 453 -44.43 4.71 19.14
C GLU A 453 -45.31 3.49 18.80
N THR A 454 -44.70 2.30 18.90
CA THR A 454 -45.39 1.04 19.23
C THR A 454 -45.32 0.72 20.74
N GLY A 455 -44.48 1.42 21.53
CA GLY A 455 -44.25 1.26 22.99
C GLY A 455 -44.44 2.54 23.84
N ARG A 456 -43.82 2.64 25.04
CA ARG A 456 -44.09 3.66 26.10
C ARG A 456 -42.96 4.70 26.28
N MET A 457 -43.31 6.00 26.25
CA MET A 457 -42.42 7.09 26.69
C MET A 457 -42.12 7.15 28.20
N GLU A 458 -40.84 7.33 28.57
CA GLU A 458 -40.43 7.78 29.91
C GLU A 458 -39.57 9.05 29.85
N GLY A 459 -40.05 10.12 30.51
CA GLY A 459 -39.22 11.21 31.04
C GLY A 459 -38.72 12.30 30.09
N ALA A 460 -39.57 13.26 29.68
CA ALA A 460 -39.08 14.62 29.35
C ALA A 460 -40.15 15.72 29.50
N MET A 461 -39.70 16.94 29.82
CA MET A 461 -40.49 18.17 29.78
C MET A 461 -40.52 18.72 28.36
N ALA A 462 -41.64 18.57 27.65
CA ALA A 462 -41.90 19.38 26.47
C ALA A 462 -42.07 20.85 26.90
N SER A 463 -41.24 21.76 26.37
CA SER A 463 -41.44 23.20 26.51
C SER A 463 -42.27 23.71 25.31
N GLY A 464 -43.35 24.47 25.57
CA GLY A 464 -44.27 24.98 24.54
C GLY A 464 -45.69 24.37 24.57
N ARG A 465 -46.71 25.15 24.18
CA ARG A 465 -48.14 24.77 24.29
C ARG A 465 -48.69 24.17 22.98
N ALA A 466 -48.66 22.84 22.85
CA ALA A 466 -49.67 21.97 22.22
C ALA A 466 -49.03 20.64 21.80
N ASN A 467 -48.94 19.67 22.71
CA ASN A 467 -48.55 18.31 22.36
C ASN A 467 -49.78 17.58 21.80
N VAL A 468 -49.74 17.15 20.54
CA VAL A 468 -50.70 16.17 20.02
C VAL A 468 -50.03 14.81 20.05
N PHE A 469 -50.05 14.18 21.22
CA PHE A 469 -49.69 12.76 21.36
C PHE A 469 -50.86 11.91 20.86
N TYR A 470 -50.66 11.11 19.80
CA TYR A 470 -51.63 10.08 19.45
C TYR A 470 -51.46 8.87 20.37
N TYR A 471 -52.18 8.86 21.50
CA TYR A 471 -52.32 7.65 22.32
C TYR A 471 -53.35 6.72 21.67
N ARG A 472 -52.94 5.50 21.32
CA ARG A 472 -53.87 4.35 21.29
C ARG A 472 -53.75 3.60 22.61
N GLU A 473 -54.73 3.89 23.48
CA GLU A 473 -55.15 3.16 24.69
C GLU A 473 -54.36 3.37 26.01
N HIS A 474 -55.06 4.06 26.94
CA HIS A 474 -54.86 4.22 28.40
C HIS A 474 -53.80 5.22 28.95
N PRO A 475 -54.15 6.07 29.94
CA PRO A 475 -53.25 7.09 30.49
C PRO A 475 -52.36 6.55 31.64
N PRO A 476 -51.08 6.96 31.78
CA PRO A 476 -50.34 6.74 33.00
C PRO A 476 -50.54 7.86 34.03
N ILE A 477 -50.50 7.46 35.30
CA ILE A 477 -50.58 8.28 36.50
C ILE A 477 -49.19 8.87 36.78
N ILE A 478 -49.10 10.19 36.88
CA ILE A 478 -47.88 10.88 37.35
C ILE A 478 -47.90 10.93 38.89
N THR A 479 -46.98 10.22 39.54
CA THR A 479 -46.60 10.46 40.94
C THR A 479 -45.09 10.37 41.14
N GLY A 480 -44.46 11.48 41.51
CA GLY A 480 -43.43 11.50 42.57
C GLY A 480 -41.95 11.59 42.20
N THR A 481 -41.39 12.79 42.43
CA THR A 481 -40.09 13.13 43.05
C THR A 481 -38.80 12.39 42.66
N VAL A 482 -37.87 13.21 42.15
CA VAL A 482 -36.46 12.97 41.81
C VAL A 482 -35.58 12.65 43.03
N THR A 483 -34.77 11.59 42.90
CA THR A 483 -33.45 11.41 43.55
C THR A 483 -32.47 10.84 42.51
N PRO A 484 -31.17 11.19 42.56
CA PRO A 484 -30.21 10.89 41.49
C PRO A 484 -29.54 9.51 41.68
N PRO A 485 -28.67 9.11 40.74
CA PRO A 485 -28.94 8.09 39.72
C PRO A 485 -28.84 6.65 40.28
N PRO A 486 -29.54 5.68 39.68
CA PRO A 486 -29.03 4.33 39.58
C PRO A 486 -28.71 3.97 38.13
N THR A 487 -27.59 3.26 37.99
CA THR A 487 -27.22 2.36 36.90
C THR A 487 -28.40 1.80 36.11
N LEU A 488 -28.26 1.82 34.78
CA LEU A 488 -29.07 1.11 33.78
C LEU A 488 -29.59 -0.22 34.35
N ILE A 489 -30.88 -0.25 34.67
CA ILE A 489 -31.63 -1.49 34.80
C ILE A 489 -32.43 -1.58 33.49
N ARG A 490 -31.96 -2.40 32.54
CA ARG A 490 -32.83 -2.92 31.47
C ARG A 490 -34.06 -3.48 32.17
N ASN A 491 -35.24 -2.95 31.87
CA ASN A 491 -36.50 -3.44 32.41
C ASN A 491 -37.08 -4.47 31.42
N PRO A 492 -36.98 -5.78 31.71
CA PRO A 492 -37.30 -6.85 30.75
C PRO A 492 -38.81 -7.14 30.65
N ASN A 493 -39.68 -6.14 30.84
CA ASN A 493 -41.13 -6.35 30.90
C ASN A 493 -41.95 -5.42 29.98
N LEU A 494 -41.33 -4.84 28.95
CA LEU A 494 -42.01 -3.92 28.04
C LEU A 494 -41.64 -4.18 26.57
N CYS A 495 -41.76 -5.43 26.14
CA CYS A 495 -41.69 -5.80 24.73
C CYS A 495 -43.09 -5.86 24.15
N THR A 496 -43.47 -4.95 23.23
CA THR A 496 -44.66 -5.17 22.39
C THR A 496 -44.59 -4.40 21.07
N CYS A 497 -44.64 -5.14 19.96
CA CYS A 497 -45.43 -4.80 18.76
C CYS A 497 -45.89 -6.04 17.96
N ALA A 498 -45.14 -7.14 18.03
CA ALA A 498 -45.46 -8.49 17.55
C ALA A 498 -44.80 -9.52 18.50
N ASP A 499 -45.39 -10.71 18.58
CA ASP A 499 -44.94 -11.87 19.38
C ASP A 499 -45.34 -13.09 18.53
N SER A 500 -44.40 -13.50 17.68
CA SER A 500 -44.62 -14.41 16.56
C SER A 500 -44.80 -15.86 17.02
N ASP A 501 -44.11 -16.26 18.08
CA ASP A 501 -44.14 -17.60 18.63
C ASP A 501 -45.03 -17.75 19.90
N ASN A 502 -45.53 -16.63 20.45
CA ASN A 502 -46.41 -16.52 21.61
C ASN A 502 -45.79 -17.00 22.93
N ASP A 503 -44.49 -16.75 23.13
CA ASP A 503 -43.76 -17.18 24.30
C ASP A 503 -43.76 -16.14 25.45
N GLY A 504 -44.11 -14.88 25.13
CA GLY A 504 -44.21 -13.77 26.07
C GLY A 504 -43.05 -12.76 26.04
N ALA A 505 -41.98 -13.03 25.30
CA ALA A 505 -41.09 -12.04 24.72
C ALA A 505 -41.74 -11.51 23.43
N GLY A 506 -41.43 -10.27 23.03
CA GLY A 506 -41.92 -9.74 21.74
C GLY A 506 -40.77 -9.74 20.75
N ASP A 507 -41.04 -9.94 19.46
CA ASP A 507 -40.03 -10.15 18.39
C ASP A 507 -38.84 -9.16 18.43
N ASN A 508 -39.02 -7.94 18.97
CA ASN A 508 -38.00 -6.90 19.04
C ASN A 508 -37.07 -6.99 20.28
N CYS A 509 -37.37 -7.87 21.21
CA CYS A 509 -36.57 -8.18 22.39
C CYS A 509 -36.43 -9.69 22.58
N ASP A 510 -36.92 -10.46 21.61
CA ASP A 510 -36.90 -11.90 21.58
C ASP A 510 -35.61 -12.34 20.89
N ASN A 511 -34.72 -12.99 21.63
CA ASN A 511 -33.48 -13.54 21.09
C ASN A 511 -33.74 -14.81 20.25
N CYS A 512 -34.98 -15.31 20.19
CA CYS A 512 -35.44 -16.33 19.26
C CYS A 512 -36.85 -16.05 18.71
N PRO A 513 -37.03 -15.04 17.82
CA PRO A 513 -38.34 -14.53 17.41
C PRO A 513 -39.36 -15.53 16.86
N ASP A 514 -38.91 -16.70 16.41
CA ASP A 514 -39.74 -17.75 15.82
C ASP A 514 -39.82 -19.02 16.70
N ASP A 515 -39.03 -19.12 17.77
CA ASP A 515 -38.83 -20.32 18.59
C ASP A 515 -39.02 -20.05 20.10
N ALA A 516 -40.19 -20.41 20.60
CA ALA A 516 -40.63 -20.07 21.96
C ALA A 516 -39.61 -20.42 23.07
N ASN A 517 -39.04 -19.39 23.68
CA ASN A 517 -38.07 -19.43 24.76
C ASN A 517 -38.33 -18.33 25.83
N PRO A 518 -39.38 -18.48 26.67
CA PRO A 518 -39.85 -17.41 27.56
C PRO A 518 -38.84 -16.92 28.62
N ASP A 519 -37.75 -17.65 28.82
CA ASP A 519 -36.67 -17.27 29.74
C ASP A 519 -35.55 -16.48 29.08
N GLN A 520 -35.56 -16.38 27.74
CA GLN A 520 -34.63 -15.59 26.93
C GLN A 520 -33.18 -15.91 27.30
N THR A 521 -32.91 -17.20 27.52
CA THR A 521 -31.58 -17.69 27.85
C THR A 521 -30.70 -17.55 26.62
N ASP A 522 -29.53 -16.95 26.83
CA ASP A 522 -28.46 -16.69 25.87
C ASP A 522 -27.18 -16.94 26.69
N THR A 523 -26.65 -18.15 26.54
CA THR A 523 -25.62 -18.70 27.43
C THR A 523 -24.24 -18.11 27.15
N ASP A 524 -23.94 -17.76 25.91
CA ASP A 524 -22.65 -17.21 25.47
C ASP A 524 -22.66 -15.68 25.23
N GLY A 525 -23.84 -15.08 25.07
CA GLY A 525 -24.05 -13.64 24.97
C GLY A 525 -23.95 -13.07 23.56
N ASP A 526 -24.13 -13.87 22.51
CA ASP A 526 -24.06 -13.43 21.11
C ASP A 526 -25.32 -12.72 20.61
N GLY A 527 -26.41 -12.80 21.38
CA GLY A 527 -27.70 -12.20 21.06
C GLY A 527 -28.69 -13.13 20.37
N LEU A 528 -28.32 -14.37 20.04
CA LEU A 528 -29.21 -15.47 19.73
C LEU A 528 -29.54 -16.23 21.01
N GLY A 529 -30.78 -16.70 21.16
CA GLY A 529 -31.15 -17.49 22.32
C GLY A 529 -30.79 -18.97 22.15
N ASP A 530 -30.52 -19.66 23.26
CA ASP A 530 -30.21 -21.10 23.31
C ASP A 530 -31.24 -21.98 22.54
N ALA A 531 -32.45 -21.48 22.31
CA ALA A 531 -33.53 -22.20 21.62
C ALA A 531 -33.40 -22.21 20.10
N CYS A 532 -32.76 -21.20 19.51
CA CYS A 532 -32.60 -21.00 18.08
C CYS A 532 -31.13 -20.87 17.66
N ASP A 533 -30.22 -20.84 18.62
CA ASP A 533 -28.78 -20.85 18.40
C ASP A 533 -28.28 -22.26 18.04
N PRO A 534 -27.64 -22.45 16.86
CA PRO A 534 -26.94 -23.69 16.51
C PRO A 534 -25.83 -24.06 17.50
N CYS A 535 -25.22 -23.06 18.15
CA CYS A 535 -24.02 -23.16 18.94
C CYS A 535 -24.13 -22.45 20.31
N PRO A 536 -25.02 -22.88 21.22
CA PRO A 536 -25.41 -22.14 22.45
C PRO A 536 -24.34 -21.85 23.50
N ASP A 537 -23.11 -22.31 23.30
CA ASP A 537 -22.01 -22.15 24.26
C ASP A 537 -20.82 -21.38 23.62
N ASP A 538 -21.03 -20.79 22.44
CA ASP A 538 -20.00 -20.27 21.56
C ASP A 538 -20.48 -19.02 20.77
N PRO A 539 -20.02 -17.82 21.17
CA PRO A 539 -20.60 -16.58 20.68
C PRO A 539 -20.24 -16.22 19.23
N ASP A 540 -19.35 -16.99 18.59
CA ASP A 540 -18.94 -16.79 17.20
C ASP A 540 -19.80 -17.62 16.23
N ASN A 541 -20.61 -18.57 16.75
CA ASN A 541 -21.52 -19.45 16.01
C ASN A 541 -20.88 -20.19 14.82
N ASP A 542 -21.70 -20.81 13.96
CA ASP A 542 -21.31 -21.45 12.69
C ASP A 542 -21.24 -20.39 11.57
N ALA A 543 -20.19 -19.56 11.59
CA ALA A 543 -20.07 -18.38 10.74
C ALA A 543 -19.98 -18.70 9.24
N ASP A 544 -19.45 -19.86 8.86
CA ASP A 544 -19.30 -20.30 7.48
C ASP A 544 -20.41 -21.28 7.00
N GLY A 545 -21.25 -21.76 7.93
CA GLY A 545 -22.42 -22.58 7.67
C GLY A 545 -22.08 -24.03 7.33
N ASP A 546 -20.95 -24.53 7.81
CA ASP A 546 -20.43 -25.87 7.53
C ASP A 546 -20.97 -26.94 8.51
N GLY A 547 -21.58 -26.49 9.62
CA GLY A 547 -22.16 -27.31 10.68
C GLY A 547 -21.25 -27.54 11.89
N VAL A 548 -20.13 -26.84 11.99
CA VAL A 548 -19.20 -26.82 13.13
C VAL A 548 -19.26 -25.44 13.79
N CYS A 549 -19.26 -25.40 15.12
CA CYS A 549 -19.29 -24.14 15.86
C CYS A 549 -17.90 -23.51 15.90
N GLY A 550 -17.79 -22.19 15.70
CA GLY A 550 -16.54 -21.43 15.57
C GLY A 550 -15.48 -21.71 16.65
N GLY A 551 -15.87 -21.87 17.90
CA GLY A 551 -15.00 -22.19 19.03
C GLY A 551 -14.44 -23.63 19.01
N ILE A 552 -14.90 -24.47 18.10
CA ILE A 552 -14.39 -25.83 17.82
C ILE A 552 -13.94 -25.97 16.36
N ASP A 553 -14.28 -25.01 15.52
CA ASP A 553 -13.95 -24.96 14.10
C ASP A 553 -12.49 -24.53 13.91
N ASN A 554 -11.70 -25.36 13.24
CA ASN A 554 -10.33 -25.02 12.88
C ASN A 554 -10.21 -24.14 11.62
N CYS A 555 -11.32 -23.85 10.93
CA CYS A 555 -11.44 -22.83 9.90
C CYS A 555 -12.75 -22.02 10.00
N PRO A 556 -12.92 -21.17 11.03
CA PRO A 556 -14.18 -20.46 11.30
C PRO A 556 -14.73 -19.57 10.17
N GLY A 557 -13.95 -19.29 9.12
CA GLY A 557 -14.36 -18.50 7.96
C GLY A 557 -14.47 -19.28 6.66
N ASP A 558 -14.07 -20.56 6.62
CA ASP A 558 -13.94 -21.35 5.40
C ASP A 558 -14.48 -22.78 5.60
N ALA A 559 -15.68 -23.02 5.06
CA ALA A 559 -16.43 -24.25 5.28
C ALA A 559 -15.62 -25.53 5.06
N ASN A 560 -15.31 -26.24 6.15
CA ASN A 560 -14.59 -27.50 6.17
C ASN A 560 -15.24 -28.51 7.16
N PRO A 561 -16.40 -29.10 6.81
CA PRO A 561 -17.17 -29.95 7.74
C PRO A 561 -16.45 -31.21 8.23
N ASP A 562 -15.31 -31.56 7.62
CA ASP A 562 -14.46 -32.67 8.01
C ASP A 562 -13.35 -32.31 9.00
N GLN A 563 -13.12 -31.01 9.23
CA GLN A 563 -12.16 -30.44 10.18
C GLN A 563 -10.76 -31.04 9.96
N ALA A 564 -10.39 -31.22 8.69
CA ALA A 564 -9.08 -31.72 8.33
C ALA A 564 -8.00 -30.70 8.75
N ASP A 565 -6.94 -31.20 9.35
CA ASP A 565 -5.77 -30.47 9.84
C ASP A 565 -4.60 -31.44 9.72
N ALA A 566 -3.92 -31.37 8.57
CA ALA A 566 -2.97 -32.39 8.15
C ALA A 566 -1.64 -32.33 8.90
N ASP A 567 -1.25 -31.17 9.39
CA ASP A 567 0.01 -30.95 10.11
C ASP A 567 -0.16 -30.73 11.62
N GLY A 568 -1.37 -30.43 12.09
CA GLY A 568 -1.76 -30.35 13.49
C GLY A 568 -1.46 -29.01 14.15
N ASP A 569 -1.35 -27.92 13.41
CA ASP A 569 -1.09 -26.57 13.95
C ASP A 569 -2.34 -25.89 14.54
N GLY A 570 -3.52 -26.41 14.20
CA GLY A 570 -4.82 -25.92 14.68
C GLY A 570 -5.56 -25.01 13.69
N ALA A 571 -4.94 -24.66 12.56
CA ALA A 571 -5.63 -24.17 11.37
C ALA A 571 -6.02 -25.37 10.49
N GLY A 572 -7.24 -25.37 9.95
CA GLY A 572 -7.66 -26.46 9.08
C GLY A 572 -7.11 -26.34 7.67
N ASP A 573 -7.01 -27.45 6.94
CA ASP A 573 -6.49 -27.54 5.57
C ASP A 573 -7.19 -26.56 4.59
N ALA A 574 -8.39 -26.08 4.91
CA ALA A 574 -9.18 -25.18 4.08
C ALA A 574 -8.76 -23.70 4.21
N CYS A 575 -8.24 -23.30 5.36
CA CYS A 575 -7.87 -21.92 5.70
C CYS A 575 -6.38 -21.78 6.06
N ASP A 576 -5.65 -22.88 6.09
CA ASP A 576 -4.21 -22.90 6.26
C ASP A 576 -3.51 -22.59 4.94
N ALA A 577 -2.66 -21.55 4.94
CA ALA A 577 -1.84 -21.20 3.78
C ALA A 577 -0.78 -22.27 3.48
N CYS A 578 -0.39 -23.03 4.50
CA CYS A 578 0.64 -24.06 4.46
C CYS A 578 0.16 -25.40 5.06
N PRO A 579 -0.81 -26.11 4.46
CA PRO A 579 -1.49 -27.29 5.02
C PRO A 579 -0.63 -28.53 5.32
N ALA A 580 0.68 -28.43 5.21
CA ALA A 580 1.62 -29.53 5.46
C ALA A 580 2.77 -29.11 6.37
N ASP A 581 2.78 -27.88 6.84
CA ASP A 581 3.82 -27.28 7.66
C ASP A 581 3.25 -26.55 8.88
N PRO A 582 3.43 -27.10 10.10
CA PRO A 582 2.87 -26.51 11.30
C PRO A 582 3.47 -25.16 11.72
N ALA A 583 4.55 -24.72 11.06
CA ALA A 583 5.15 -23.41 11.30
C ALA A 583 4.45 -22.29 10.51
N ASN A 584 3.71 -22.64 9.46
CA ASN A 584 3.06 -21.74 8.53
C ASN A 584 4.03 -20.69 7.93
N ASP A 585 3.48 -19.64 7.32
CA ASP A 585 4.21 -18.45 6.89
C ASP A 585 4.39 -17.49 8.09
N ALA A 586 5.45 -17.72 8.87
CA ALA A 586 5.64 -17.07 10.17
C ALA A 586 5.98 -15.57 10.07
N ASP A 587 6.60 -15.14 8.98
CA ASP A 587 7.00 -13.75 8.75
C ASP A 587 6.09 -12.99 7.76
N GLY A 588 5.15 -13.69 7.12
CA GLY A 588 4.09 -13.14 6.29
C GLY A 588 4.55 -12.74 4.89
N ASP A 589 5.60 -13.39 4.38
CA ASP A 589 6.23 -13.07 3.09
C ASP A 589 5.61 -13.83 1.90
N GLY A 590 4.78 -14.83 2.18
CA GLY A 590 4.08 -15.69 1.22
C GLY A 590 4.75 -17.04 0.95
N VAL A 591 5.78 -17.41 1.69
CA VAL A 591 6.49 -18.70 1.61
C VAL A 591 6.28 -19.51 2.90
N CYS A 592 6.02 -20.81 2.77
CA CYS A 592 5.84 -21.67 3.94
C CYS A 592 7.17 -21.94 4.62
N GLY A 593 7.21 -21.89 5.96
CA GLY A 593 8.42 -22.03 6.77
C GLY A 593 9.28 -23.27 6.47
N ASP A 594 8.69 -24.38 6.01
CA ASP A 594 9.41 -25.58 5.60
C ASP A 594 10.16 -25.44 4.25
N THR A 595 9.80 -24.43 3.47
CA THR A 595 10.39 -24.07 2.18
C THR A 595 11.06 -22.70 2.16
N ASP A 596 10.87 -21.92 3.22
CA ASP A 596 11.43 -20.60 3.40
C ASP A 596 12.90 -20.68 3.82
N ASN A 597 13.79 -20.04 3.06
CA ASN A 597 15.21 -19.93 3.40
C ASN A 597 15.51 -18.83 4.44
N CYS A 598 14.53 -18.03 4.83
CA CYS A 598 14.55 -17.13 5.98
C CYS A 598 13.23 -17.13 6.79
N PRO A 599 12.89 -18.23 7.50
CA PRO A 599 11.58 -18.42 8.15
C PRO A 599 11.10 -17.36 9.17
N ASP A 600 11.97 -16.42 9.55
CA ASP A 600 11.68 -15.37 10.53
C ASP A 600 11.87 -13.95 9.94
N ASP A 601 12.33 -13.81 8.69
CA ASP A 601 12.75 -12.54 8.07
C ASP A 601 12.27 -12.43 6.62
N ALA A 602 11.16 -11.72 6.42
CA ALA A 602 10.42 -11.67 5.16
C ALA A 602 11.29 -11.39 3.91
N ASN A 603 11.36 -12.37 3.01
CA ASN A 603 12.06 -12.30 1.73
C ASN A 603 11.27 -13.03 0.62
N PRO A 604 10.17 -12.42 0.11
CA PRO A 604 9.26 -13.09 -0.84
C PRO A 604 9.90 -13.57 -2.15
N ASP A 605 11.11 -13.11 -2.48
CA ASP A 605 11.87 -13.53 -3.66
C ASP A 605 12.79 -14.74 -3.41
N GLN A 606 12.95 -15.15 -2.15
CA GLN A 606 13.77 -16.27 -1.69
C GLN A 606 15.20 -16.18 -2.26
N ALA A 607 15.74 -14.96 -2.35
CA ALA A 607 17.10 -14.73 -2.81
C ALA A 607 18.09 -15.43 -1.87
N ASP A 608 19.02 -16.16 -2.47
CA ASP A 608 20.10 -16.92 -1.83
C ASP A 608 21.27 -16.86 -2.81
N ALA A 609 22.10 -15.83 -2.65
CA ALA A 609 23.06 -15.42 -3.65
C ALA A 609 24.29 -16.36 -3.74
N ASP A 610 24.63 -17.06 -2.66
CA ASP A 610 25.74 -18.02 -2.63
C ASP A 610 25.31 -19.49 -2.64
N GLY A 611 24.04 -19.79 -2.34
CA GLY A 611 23.46 -21.11 -2.43
C GLY A 611 23.70 -22.00 -1.21
N ASP A 612 23.99 -21.43 -0.03
CA ASP A 612 24.18 -22.20 1.22
C ASP A 612 22.86 -22.65 1.87
N GLY A 613 21.74 -22.07 1.44
CA GLY A 613 20.39 -22.37 1.89
C GLY A 613 19.85 -21.45 2.98
N ALA A 614 20.63 -20.46 3.44
CA ALA A 614 20.13 -19.29 4.15
C ALA A 614 19.84 -18.18 3.12
N GLY A 615 18.69 -17.49 3.24
CA GLY A 615 18.37 -16.40 2.32
C GLY A 615 19.16 -15.12 2.61
N ASP A 616 19.34 -14.28 1.59
CA ASP A 616 20.09 -13.01 1.67
C ASP A 616 19.60 -12.07 2.80
N ALA A 617 18.34 -12.22 3.24
CA ALA A 617 17.73 -11.41 4.27
C ALA A 617 18.17 -11.78 5.70
N CYS A 618 18.44 -13.06 5.94
CA CYS A 618 18.78 -13.63 7.24
C CYS A 618 20.21 -14.18 7.29
N ASP A 619 20.91 -14.19 6.16
CA ASP A 619 22.32 -14.56 6.08
C ASP A 619 23.25 -13.42 6.53
N ALA A 620 24.16 -13.72 7.44
CA ALA A 620 25.19 -12.80 7.90
C ALA A 620 26.26 -12.55 6.83
N CYS A 621 26.46 -13.52 5.92
CA CYS A 621 27.44 -13.48 4.86
C CYS A 621 26.82 -13.82 3.49
N PRO A 622 25.92 -12.98 2.93
CA PRO A 622 25.10 -13.26 1.73
C PRO A 622 25.83 -13.50 0.40
N ALA A 623 27.15 -13.64 0.42
CA ALA A 623 27.96 -13.86 -0.77
C ALA A 623 28.99 -14.97 -0.58
N ASP A 624 28.97 -15.65 0.56
CA ASP A 624 29.93 -16.63 0.98
C ASP A 624 29.25 -17.86 1.59
N PRO A 625 29.21 -18.98 0.85
CA PRO A 625 28.44 -20.15 1.27
C PRO A 625 29.05 -20.91 2.45
N ASP A 626 30.28 -20.57 2.86
CA ASP A 626 30.93 -21.13 4.04
C ASP A 626 30.69 -20.29 5.31
N ASN A 627 30.10 -19.09 5.16
CA ASN A 627 29.66 -18.18 6.22
C ASN A 627 30.81 -17.84 7.22
N ASP A 628 30.45 -17.38 8.43
CA ASP A 628 31.42 -17.17 9.54
C ASP A 628 31.71 -18.51 10.26
N ALA A 629 32.61 -19.31 9.68
CA ALA A 629 32.88 -20.69 10.09
C ALA A 629 33.47 -20.81 11.51
N ASP A 630 34.23 -19.83 11.97
CA ASP A 630 34.89 -19.83 13.29
C ASP A 630 34.20 -18.92 14.33
N GLY A 631 33.21 -18.12 13.91
CA GLY A 631 32.34 -17.31 14.75
C GLY A 631 33.00 -16.02 15.25
N ASP A 632 33.97 -15.50 14.50
CA ASP A 632 34.76 -14.32 14.87
C ASP A 632 34.15 -12.98 14.38
N GLY A 633 33.16 -13.07 13.49
CA GLY A 633 32.43 -11.96 12.89
C GLY A 633 32.95 -11.50 11.53
N VAL A 634 33.83 -12.26 10.89
CA VAL A 634 34.35 -12.04 9.53
C VAL A 634 33.85 -13.19 8.62
N CYS A 635 33.39 -12.85 7.42
CA CYS A 635 32.95 -13.86 6.45
C CYS A 635 34.16 -14.58 5.86
N GLY A 636 34.10 -15.91 5.71
CA GLY A 636 35.19 -16.77 5.24
C GLY A 636 35.86 -16.31 3.94
N ASP A 637 35.12 -15.71 3.00
CA ASP A 637 35.65 -15.16 1.74
C ASP A 637 36.58 -13.95 1.94
N THR A 638 36.47 -13.29 3.08
CA THR A 638 37.30 -12.15 3.51
C THR A 638 38.17 -12.43 4.71
N ASP A 639 38.01 -13.61 5.31
CA ASP A 639 38.74 -14.05 6.50
C ASP A 639 40.12 -14.59 6.11
N ASN A 640 41.18 -14.00 6.66
CA ASN A 640 42.55 -14.48 6.47
C ASN A 640 42.93 -15.65 7.39
N CYS A 641 42.04 -16.10 8.27
CA CYS A 641 42.12 -17.36 9.00
C CYS A 641 40.74 -18.04 9.18
N PRO A 642 40.11 -18.57 8.10
CA PRO A 642 38.71 -19.07 8.12
C PRO A 642 38.37 -20.20 9.11
N GLU A 643 39.36 -20.82 9.76
CA GLU A 643 39.15 -21.88 10.76
C GLU A 643 39.56 -21.44 12.18
N ASP A 644 40.16 -20.26 12.36
CA ASP A 644 40.83 -19.82 13.58
C ASP A 644 40.50 -18.36 13.94
N ALA A 645 39.52 -18.17 14.82
CA ALA A 645 38.93 -16.89 15.17
C ALA A 645 39.95 -15.75 15.44
N ASN A 646 39.94 -14.75 14.56
CA ASN A 646 40.82 -13.58 14.58
C ASN A 646 40.09 -12.30 14.12
N PRO A 647 39.16 -11.74 14.92
CA PRO A 647 38.27 -10.64 14.48
C PRO A 647 38.98 -9.35 14.04
N ASP A 648 40.28 -9.22 14.33
CA ASP A 648 41.10 -8.07 13.96
C ASP A 648 41.86 -8.24 12.64
N GLN A 649 41.82 -9.44 12.04
CA GLN A 649 42.37 -9.77 10.73
C GLN A 649 43.82 -9.29 10.59
N THR A 650 44.60 -9.45 11.67
CA THR A 650 46.00 -9.02 11.71
C THR A 650 46.85 -9.95 10.83
N ASP A 651 47.51 -9.35 9.85
CA ASP A 651 48.49 -9.97 8.93
C ASP A 651 49.69 -9.01 8.85
N ALA A 652 50.80 -9.36 9.49
CA ALA A 652 51.91 -8.43 9.69
C ALA A 652 52.96 -8.42 8.55
N ASP A 653 53.04 -9.46 7.74
CA ASP A 653 53.95 -9.54 6.59
C ASP A 653 53.27 -9.41 5.22
N GLY A 654 51.93 -9.54 5.16
CA GLY A 654 51.09 -9.27 4.01
C GLY A 654 50.96 -10.44 3.04
N ASP A 655 51.14 -11.68 3.48
CA ASP A 655 51.06 -12.87 2.65
C ASP A 655 49.63 -13.40 2.43
N GLY A 656 48.67 -12.88 3.22
CA GLY A 656 47.25 -13.21 3.15
C GLY A 656 46.78 -14.23 4.19
N PHE A 657 47.66 -14.69 5.09
CA PHE A 657 47.31 -15.48 6.27
C PHE A 657 47.40 -14.64 7.54
N GLY A 658 46.43 -14.80 8.44
CA GLY A 658 46.41 -14.04 9.68
C GLY A 658 47.30 -14.67 10.77
N ALA A 659 47.72 -13.86 11.74
CA ALA A 659 48.55 -14.28 12.87
C ALA A 659 47.97 -15.43 13.73
N ALA A 660 46.70 -15.77 13.56
CA ALA A 660 46.05 -16.85 14.29
C ALA A 660 46.31 -18.24 13.69
N CYS A 661 46.41 -18.31 12.36
CA CYS A 661 46.64 -19.53 11.59
C CYS A 661 48.05 -19.59 10.98
N ASP A 662 48.79 -18.46 10.98
CA ASP A 662 50.19 -18.39 10.58
C ASP A 662 51.15 -18.65 11.76
N CYS A 663 52.03 -19.64 11.59
CA CYS A 663 53.04 -20.00 12.57
C CYS A 663 54.24 -19.02 12.61
N ALA A 664 54.39 -18.15 11.61
CA ALA A 664 55.41 -17.10 11.55
C ALA A 664 54.94 -15.80 10.85
N ASP A 665 54.01 -15.08 11.49
CA ASP A 665 53.43 -13.76 11.09
C ASP A 665 54.43 -12.61 10.76
N ASP A 666 55.74 -12.84 10.82
CA ASP A 666 56.76 -11.88 10.36
C ASP A 666 57.58 -12.32 9.14
N ASP A 667 57.22 -13.46 8.53
CA ASP A 667 57.91 -14.08 7.40
C ASP A 667 56.95 -14.76 6.40
N GLY A 668 56.47 -14.01 5.40
CA GLY A 668 55.53 -14.51 4.39
C GLY A 668 56.05 -15.57 3.40
N GLU A 669 57.18 -16.24 3.69
CA GLU A 669 57.56 -17.52 3.08
C GLU A 669 57.11 -18.73 3.95
N ILE A 670 56.61 -18.49 5.16
CA ILE A 670 56.12 -19.48 6.12
C ILE A 670 54.65 -19.19 6.37
N HIS A 671 53.76 -20.09 5.95
CA HIS A 671 52.32 -19.94 6.10
C HIS A 671 51.63 -21.27 5.83
N PRO A 672 50.35 -21.45 6.24
CA PRO A 672 49.58 -22.65 5.92
C PRO A 672 49.66 -23.06 4.44
N GLY A 673 50.13 -24.28 4.20
CA GLY A 673 50.22 -24.87 2.85
C GLY A 673 51.37 -24.36 1.96
N ALA A 674 52.38 -23.68 2.51
CA ALA A 674 53.63 -23.39 1.81
C ALA A 674 54.39 -24.67 1.38
N GLU A 675 55.42 -24.52 0.54
CA GLU A 675 56.30 -25.64 0.17
C GLU A 675 57.42 -25.77 1.22
N GLU A 676 57.53 -26.92 1.86
CA GLU A 676 58.61 -27.24 2.79
C GLU A 676 60.00 -27.10 2.15
N VAL A 677 60.95 -26.50 2.88
CA VAL A 677 62.34 -26.37 2.48
C VAL A 677 63.27 -26.77 3.62
N CYS A 678 64.40 -27.44 3.31
CA CYS A 678 65.39 -27.88 4.30
C CYS A 678 66.09 -26.72 5.06
N ASP A 679 65.40 -26.01 5.93
CA ASP A 679 65.95 -24.92 6.75
C ASP A 679 65.68 -25.08 8.25
N GLY A 680 64.93 -26.11 8.64
CA GLY A 680 64.57 -26.41 10.01
C GLY A 680 63.43 -25.54 10.56
N ALA A 681 62.68 -24.86 9.69
CA ALA A 681 61.38 -24.28 9.96
C ALA A 681 60.25 -25.24 9.54
N ASP A 682 59.06 -25.00 10.08
CA ASP A 682 57.80 -25.60 9.63
C ASP A 682 57.22 -24.58 8.65
N ASN A 683 57.51 -24.74 7.35
CA ASN A 683 57.18 -23.72 6.36
C ASN A 683 55.68 -23.73 6.04
N ASP A 684 55.05 -24.90 6.05
CA ASP A 684 53.64 -25.08 5.71
C ASP A 684 52.69 -25.02 6.93
N CYS A 685 53.25 -24.79 8.12
CA CYS A 685 52.59 -24.69 9.41
C CYS A 685 51.72 -25.90 9.80
N ASN A 686 52.04 -27.11 9.30
CA ASN A 686 51.27 -28.32 9.62
C ASN A 686 51.68 -28.98 10.96
N GLY A 687 52.68 -28.43 11.66
CA GLY A 687 53.19 -28.91 12.94
C GLY A 687 54.31 -29.94 12.83
N SER A 688 54.79 -30.22 11.62
CA SER A 688 55.98 -31.02 11.33
C SER A 688 57.14 -30.09 10.91
N THR A 689 58.30 -30.63 10.57
CA THR A 689 59.45 -29.78 10.19
C THR A 689 60.25 -30.56 9.16
N ASP A 690 60.47 -29.95 8.00
CA ASP A 690 61.19 -30.54 6.87
C ASP A 690 60.63 -31.93 6.45
N GLU A 691 59.30 -32.13 6.48
CA GLU A 691 58.68 -33.37 6.03
C GLU A 691 58.56 -33.47 4.50
N GLY A 692 58.39 -34.70 4.00
CA GLY A 692 58.37 -34.97 2.54
C GLY A 692 59.75 -35.17 1.92
N PHE A 693 60.82 -35.00 2.71
CA PHE A 693 62.21 -35.26 2.33
C PHE A 693 62.76 -36.60 2.84
N ASP A 694 61.88 -37.57 3.15
CA ASP A 694 62.18 -38.96 3.54
C ASP A 694 61.29 -39.89 2.68
N GLU A 695 61.65 -40.08 1.40
CA GLU A 695 60.82 -40.79 0.40
C GLU A 695 60.67 -42.30 0.72
N ASP A 696 61.62 -42.90 1.42
CA ASP A 696 61.60 -44.32 1.79
C ASP A 696 61.09 -44.64 3.21
N GLY A 697 60.97 -43.62 4.08
CA GLY A 697 60.39 -43.71 5.41
C GLY A 697 61.28 -44.38 6.45
N ASP A 698 62.60 -44.37 6.28
CA ASP A 698 63.54 -44.95 7.23
C ASP A 698 63.89 -44.04 8.42
N GLY A 699 63.44 -42.77 8.36
CA GLY A 699 63.62 -41.76 9.38
C GLY A 699 64.84 -40.85 9.16
N PHE A 700 65.56 -40.98 8.06
CA PHE A 700 66.59 -40.06 7.61
C PHE A 700 66.08 -39.28 6.39
N THR A 701 66.05 -37.95 6.49
CA THR A 701 65.71 -37.12 5.35
C THR A 701 66.95 -36.79 4.51
N THR A 702 66.79 -36.43 3.23
CA THR A 702 67.86 -35.78 2.44
C THR A 702 68.53 -34.62 3.20
N CYS A 703 67.74 -33.84 3.97
CA CYS A 703 68.25 -32.76 4.82
C CYS A 703 69.08 -33.30 6.01
N GLY A 704 68.74 -34.49 6.52
CA GLY A 704 69.39 -35.22 7.60
C GLY A 704 70.70 -35.93 7.24
N GLY A 705 71.14 -35.83 5.99
CA GLY A 705 72.39 -36.43 5.50
C GLY A 705 72.20 -37.75 4.77
N ASP A 706 70.95 -38.12 4.44
CA ASP A 706 70.67 -39.23 3.56
C ASP A 706 71.21 -38.97 2.14
N CYS A 707 72.00 -39.90 1.63
CA CYS A 707 72.61 -39.82 0.32
C CYS A 707 71.82 -40.53 -0.78
N ALA A 708 70.79 -41.32 -0.42
CA ALA A 708 69.81 -41.91 -1.32
C ALA A 708 68.44 -42.08 -0.64
N ASP A 709 67.69 -40.99 -0.62
CA ASP A 709 66.35 -40.85 -0.01
C ASP A 709 65.27 -41.82 -0.50
N ASP A 710 65.53 -42.52 -1.62
CA ASP A 710 64.64 -43.51 -2.21
C ASP A 710 65.04 -44.97 -1.87
N ASP A 711 66.06 -45.17 -1.04
CA ASP A 711 66.58 -46.47 -0.63
C ASP A 711 66.83 -46.57 0.89
N PRO A 712 65.94 -47.26 1.65
CA PRO A 712 65.98 -47.30 3.12
C PRO A 712 67.14 -48.15 3.66
N GLN A 713 68.03 -48.62 2.78
CA GLN A 713 69.27 -49.32 3.09
C GLN A 713 70.50 -48.43 2.96
N VAL A 714 70.34 -47.19 2.50
CA VAL A 714 71.40 -46.23 2.24
C VAL A 714 71.12 -44.98 3.06
N ASN A 715 71.63 -44.94 4.28
CA ASN A 715 71.43 -43.82 5.20
C ASN A 715 72.62 -43.72 6.17
N PRO A 716 72.80 -42.59 6.89
CA PRO A 716 73.94 -42.39 7.79
C PRO A 716 74.15 -43.44 8.89
N ASP A 717 73.12 -44.20 9.24
CA ASP A 717 73.18 -45.26 10.27
C ASP A 717 73.27 -46.68 9.68
N ALA A 718 73.25 -46.82 8.36
CA ALA A 718 73.36 -48.11 7.69
C ALA A 718 74.78 -48.70 7.82
N THR A 719 74.92 -49.96 7.43
CA THR A 719 76.22 -50.65 7.45
C THR A 719 76.70 -50.85 6.02
N GLU A 720 77.90 -50.37 5.71
CA GLU A 720 78.53 -50.48 4.39
C GLU A 720 78.58 -51.93 3.85
N LEU A 721 78.11 -52.12 2.61
CA LEU A 721 78.11 -53.38 1.88
C LEU A 721 79.20 -53.42 0.82
N CYS A 722 80.34 -54.04 1.16
CA CYS A 722 81.47 -54.13 0.25
C CYS A 722 81.17 -54.75 -1.13
N ASP A 723 81.69 -54.10 -2.19
CA ASP A 723 81.71 -54.50 -3.60
C ASP A 723 80.40 -54.26 -4.38
N ASP A 724 79.50 -53.39 -3.91
CA ASP A 724 78.27 -52.99 -4.63
C ASP A 724 78.34 -51.60 -5.30
N GLY A 725 79.35 -50.80 -4.93
CA GLY A 725 79.62 -49.49 -5.51
C GLY A 725 78.77 -48.35 -4.95
N ILE A 726 78.01 -48.61 -3.88
CA ILE A 726 77.15 -47.65 -3.18
C ILE A 726 77.83 -47.27 -1.87
N ASP A 727 77.61 -46.04 -1.39
CA ASP A 727 78.03 -45.56 -0.08
C ASP A 727 76.84 -45.77 0.84
N ASN A 728 76.68 -46.98 1.41
CA ASN A 728 75.46 -47.32 2.12
C ASN A 728 75.33 -46.53 3.41
N ASP A 729 76.43 -46.21 4.09
CA ASP A 729 76.40 -45.47 5.36
C ASP A 729 76.60 -43.94 5.19
N CYS A 730 76.55 -43.46 3.94
CA CYS A 730 76.64 -42.05 3.55
C CYS A 730 77.85 -41.31 4.16
N ASN A 731 78.95 -42.02 4.43
CA ASN A 731 80.14 -41.44 5.06
C ASN A 731 81.08 -40.77 4.04
N GLY A 732 80.78 -40.90 2.74
CA GLY A 732 81.51 -40.37 1.61
C GLY A 732 82.46 -41.37 0.93
N ALA A 733 82.41 -42.67 1.28
CA ALA A 733 83.23 -43.74 0.70
C ALA A 733 82.35 -44.86 0.10
N THR A 734 82.76 -45.45 -1.04
CA THR A 734 81.94 -46.39 -1.85
C THR A 734 82.71 -47.72 -2.06
N ASP A 735 82.73 -48.64 -1.10
CA ASP A 735 83.51 -49.90 -1.09
C ASP A 735 85.01 -49.82 -0.69
N THR A 736 85.94 -49.94 -1.64
CA THR A 736 87.37 -50.24 -1.37
C THR A 736 88.15 -49.06 -0.79
N GLU A 737 87.53 -47.89 -0.81
CA GLU A 737 88.00 -46.69 -0.12
C GLU A 737 87.48 -46.62 1.33
N ASP A 738 86.49 -47.45 1.68
CA ASP A 738 85.96 -47.61 3.04
C ASP A 738 86.82 -48.58 3.87
N GLU A 739 87.12 -48.20 5.12
CA GLU A 739 87.97 -48.94 6.05
C GLU A 739 87.35 -50.30 6.48
N ILE A 740 86.04 -50.48 6.26
CA ILE A 740 85.27 -51.68 6.65
C ILE A 740 85.45 -52.84 5.64
N CYS A 741 86.00 -52.60 4.43
CA CYS A 741 86.06 -53.58 3.32
C CYS A 741 87.46 -54.22 3.02
N PRO A 742 87.59 -55.57 2.93
CA PRO A 742 88.89 -56.25 2.73
C PRO A 742 89.28 -56.54 1.25
N THR A 743 90.47 -56.11 0.79
CA THR A 743 90.93 -56.21 -0.63
C THR A 743 91.67 -57.50 -1.06
N PRO A 744 91.50 -57.96 -2.32
CA PRO A 744 92.49 -58.77 -3.05
C PRO A 744 92.89 -58.23 -4.48
N PRO A 745 94.07 -58.62 -5.05
CA PRO A 745 94.77 -57.76 -6.03
C PRO A 745 94.82 -58.23 -7.51
N CYS A 746 94.87 -57.21 -8.40
CA CYS A 746 95.63 -57.09 -9.67
C CYS A 746 95.20 -57.84 -10.97
N LEU A 747 94.89 -57.09 -12.05
CA LEU A 747 95.76 -56.81 -13.24
C LEU A 747 94.99 -56.34 -14.51
N ALA A 748 94.93 -55.02 -14.68
CA ALA A 748 95.27 -54.19 -15.85
C ALA A 748 95.08 -54.64 -17.33
N THR A 749 94.60 -53.65 -18.10
CA THR A 749 94.96 -53.20 -19.47
C THR A 749 94.02 -53.51 -20.65
N GLY A 750 93.39 -52.46 -21.20
CA GLY A 750 93.91 -51.86 -22.44
C GLY A 750 92.98 -51.73 -23.67
N ARG A 751 92.67 -50.45 -23.98
CA ARG A 751 92.78 -49.77 -25.30
C ARG A 751 91.61 -49.78 -26.31
N ILE A 752 91.23 -48.54 -26.67
CA ILE A 752 90.28 -48.06 -27.70
C ILE A 752 90.90 -48.07 -29.11
N VAL A 753 90.14 -48.39 -30.18
CA VAL A 753 90.13 -47.70 -31.51
C VAL A 753 88.82 -47.99 -32.33
N ALA A 754 88.08 -46.91 -32.59
CA ALA A 754 87.33 -46.44 -33.79
C ALA A 754 86.15 -47.16 -34.50
N SER A 755 85.19 -46.27 -34.83
CA SER A 755 84.42 -46.07 -36.08
C SER A 755 83.05 -46.75 -36.26
N GLY A 756 82.07 -45.94 -36.70
CA GLY A 756 80.95 -46.43 -37.51
C GLY A 756 79.55 -46.08 -36.99
N GLU A 757 79.09 -44.87 -37.32
CA GLU A 757 77.79 -44.55 -37.94
C GLU A 757 76.54 -45.44 -37.78
N HIS A 758 75.44 -44.70 -37.59
CA HIS A 758 74.06 -44.91 -38.11
C HIS A 758 73.08 -45.83 -37.36
N HIS A 759 72.06 -45.13 -36.83
CA HIS A 759 70.80 -45.59 -36.27
C HIS A 759 70.10 -46.72 -37.07
N ALA A 760 69.92 -47.83 -36.33
CA ALA A 760 68.76 -48.71 -36.18
C ALA A 760 67.69 -48.82 -37.30
N PRO A 761 67.41 -50.06 -37.78
CA PRO A 761 66.17 -50.42 -38.44
C PRO A 761 65.15 -51.07 -37.48
N ALA A 762 63.94 -51.19 -38.01
CA ALA A 762 62.69 -51.66 -37.43
C ALA A 762 62.55 -53.19 -37.21
N PHE A 763 61.40 -53.54 -36.63
CA PHE A 763 60.63 -54.82 -36.67
C PHE A 763 60.72 -55.83 -35.49
N ALA A 764 59.69 -55.77 -34.63
CA ALA A 764 58.53 -56.69 -34.56
C ALA A 764 58.54 -58.00 -33.73
N PHE A 765 57.29 -58.38 -33.41
CA PHE A 765 56.70 -59.64 -32.91
C PHE A 765 56.65 -59.87 -31.39
N LEU A 766 55.62 -60.46 -30.75
CA LEU A 766 54.22 -60.89 -31.02
C LEU A 766 53.80 -61.79 -29.82
N LEU A 767 52.50 -61.87 -29.50
CA LEU A 767 51.68 -63.02 -29.01
C LEU A 767 51.01 -62.79 -27.62
N LEU A 768 49.68 -62.54 -27.63
CA LEU A 768 48.54 -63.47 -27.38
C LEU A 768 48.18 -63.56 -25.87
N PHE A 769 46.93 -63.43 -25.41
CA PHE A 769 45.68 -64.08 -25.85
C PHE A 769 44.42 -63.28 -25.42
N LEU A 770 43.36 -63.36 -26.22
CA LEU A 770 41.94 -63.17 -25.84
C LEU A 770 41.22 -64.52 -26.08
N PRO A 771 39.98 -64.75 -25.58
CA PRO A 771 38.81 -64.48 -26.44
C PRO A 771 37.40 -64.26 -25.80
N LEU A 772 36.54 -63.59 -26.61
CA LEU A 772 35.07 -63.75 -26.85
C LEU A 772 34.07 -63.00 -25.91
N THR A 773 33.04 -62.23 -26.36
CA THR A 773 32.15 -62.30 -27.57
C THR A 773 31.46 -60.94 -27.95
N TRP A 774 31.44 -60.51 -29.23
CA TRP A 774 30.32 -60.32 -30.24
C TRP A 774 29.28 -59.17 -30.01
N LEU A 775 28.71 -58.38 -30.96
CA LEU A 775 28.23 -58.58 -32.36
C LEU A 775 27.87 -57.20 -33.10
N GLN A 776 28.34 -57.01 -34.36
CA GLN A 776 27.88 -56.18 -35.56
C GLN A 776 27.81 -54.62 -35.54
N TRP A 777 28.33 -53.78 -36.48
CA TRP A 777 28.49 -53.62 -37.98
C TRP A 777 27.21 -53.16 -38.72
N VAL A 778 27.15 -52.03 -39.50
CA VAL A 778 27.69 -51.79 -40.87
C VAL A 778 27.69 -50.28 -41.31
N ARG A 779 28.67 -49.88 -42.16
CA ARG A 779 28.83 -48.61 -42.94
C ARG A 779 27.98 -48.52 -44.24
N ARG A 780 27.60 -47.30 -44.70
CA ARG A 780 28.01 -46.65 -46.00
C ARG A 780 27.21 -45.40 -46.42
N SER A 781 27.92 -44.53 -47.15
CA SER A 781 27.58 -43.23 -47.77
C SER A 781 26.53 -43.25 -48.91
N LEU A 782 25.82 -42.12 -49.15
CA LEU A 782 25.66 -41.38 -50.43
C LEU A 782 24.60 -40.23 -50.37
N HIS A 783 24.97 -39.08 -50.96
CA HIS A 783 24.16 -37.98 -51.56
C HIS A 783 23.46 -36.88 -50.69
N ALA A 784 23.82 -35.63 -51.01
CA ALA A 784 23.40 -34.31 -50.50
C ALA A 784 22.06 -33.82 -51.13
N PRO A 785 21.63 -32.52 -51.07
CA PRO A 785 22.02 -31.34 -50.27
C PRO A 785 20.82 -30.52 -49.70
N ARG A 786 21.06 -29.44 -48.93
CA ARG A 786 20.24 -28.21 -49.01
C ARG A 786 21.03 -26.97 -48.58
N HIS A 787 21.36 -26.14 -49.56
CA HIS A 787 21.60 -24.70 -49.43
C HIS A 787 20.54 -24.00 -50.28
N GLY A 788 19.95 -22.97 -49.71
CA GLY A 788 19.20 -21.93 -50.41
C GLY A 788 19.27 -20.69 -49.52
N GLY A 789 20.19 -19.80 -49.85
CA GLY A 789 20.36 -18.52 -49.17
C GLY A 789 21.15 -17.59 -50.07
N ARG A 790 20.62 -16.39 -50.26
CA ARG A 790 21.32 -15.14 -50.02
C ARG A 790 20.31 -14.07 -49.68
#